data_AF-A0A971XXN1-F1
#
_entry.id   AF-A0A971XXN1-F1
#
_cell.length_a   1.000
_cell.length_b   1.000
_cell.length_c   1.000
_cell.angle_alpha   90.00
_cell.angle_beta   90.00
_cell.angle_gamma   90.00
#
_symmetry.space_group_name_H-M   'P 1'
#
loop_
_entity.id
_entity.type
_entity.pdbx_description
1 polymer ?
#
loop_
_entity_poly.entity_id
_entity_poly.type
_entity_poly.pdbx_seq_one_letter_code
_entity_poly.pdbx_strand_id
1 'polypeptide(L)'
;MKRVLVFALAILLVLSMALPMNAAPRGGNVLASTDRETMVIVQLWEDPVLVYEAQLKERGVSSAESVETYANTLEKGLNNIVNQAKSSGIDLKVDAHYTHTFFGFSAGVPFSQIAKLEKLPGVKRVFPDLPVELPDITYTVPQTGAPSMWEMPGGFTGEGITVAVIDTGIDYTHPFFWFWPEDEEEEPIPKVIGGYNFTDEGGPENFKDGHYHGTHVAGTIAADGRGFDGWDDFIGMAPDANLYAVRVLGSDGKGYSSWVVSGIEWSVNPGDGLERADVINLSLGASYVTSPGYPTALAANAAAEAGVIVVASAGNEGQDFPTSSAPSTGSKVISVASYGYIEGPYIIVGETEIEDVRTSDCPVPDGEPHGIVYAGLGRVDDFEDLDLTGKIALMQRGEIAFTEKATNAMNNGAIAAIIFNSEPGNFGMAGTFPIPAFSISLEDGIDLLAQLGLDPDLQVIMGLLPAQDLISDFSSAGPANDYSLKPDITAPGDAVLSTVPEADGLFAVLGGTSMASPHVAGGAALLKQKYGDQLSVEEYKALLMNTSFLLYDREDNKYPVTVQGAGVLDMYAAGWSRGLALPASISLRVDGTENTVTVRNLSDEEITYEIEFVSDTLAAEYPEEITVPANFTEEFLITFDVTDLDEGHHEGYLILTPTTDVIVDSETSLTLTDSLQIPVYHYEGTLEDFFIVDFEIPRVVYVEQPFDVKFTMAQDVAYFDIGVYDLEGNYWGYVPFESGAQAGTWTYHGLELGLPPGHYVIELYAETTEWFDLKHRELSIIAPVYRLSGSNRFETATAVSDAGWETADTVILARADDFADSLAGVGLSKKYDAPILLTNPGVLSPVTAAEIERLGAQNIIILGGTGAVSQEIEDQLVDEGKTVTRIGGSNRFDTAVRIAEAVIGETAVDTAVIVFGHNFPDALAAAPWAASNGYPILMVNSNNIPAPTEFFLDEHNIANTIVVGGTGIISEAVFDDLPNATRIAGNNRYETSVLIAAEDFDPNVIFFASGDSFSDALTLAALAAKIESSLLLVRQNVVPASISDFLADYQAKISYMFVAGGEAVVSDAVVQALESFMLPK
;
A
#
# COMPACT_ATOMS: atom_id res chain seq x y z
N MET A 1 41.75 -57.64 32.27
CA MET A 1 41.56 -58.63 31.17
C MET A 1 40.68 -57.93 30.14
N LYS A 2 41.03 -57.64 28.89
CA LYS A 2 42.09 -58.00 27.94
C LYS A 2 42.35 -56.70 27.13
N ARG A 3 43.58 -56.20 26.95
CA ARG A 3 44.60 -56.63 25.95
C ARG A 3 44.01 -56.67 24.54
N VAL A 4 44.45 -55.94 23.51
CA VAL A 4 45.78 -55.79 22.86
C VAL A 4 45.42 -55.72 21.35
N LEU A 5 45.67 -54.61 20.65
CA LEU A 5 46.83 -54.36 19.77
C LEU A 5 47.17 -55.55 18.85
N VAL A 6 47.14 -55.38 17.52
CA VAL A 6 48.07 -55.93 16.50
C VAL A 6 47.48 -55.55 15.14
N PHE A 7 48.03 -54.57 14.41
CA PHE A 7 49.20 -54.64 13.52
C PHE A 7 49.02 -55.52 12.26
N ALA A 8 48.83 -54.87 11.11
CA ALA A 8 49.30 -55.25 9.76
C ALA A 8 48.81 -54.15 8.80
N LEU A 9 49.60 -53.49 7.96
CA LEU A 9 50.88 -53.84 7.36
C LEU A 9 51.57 -52.56 6.87
N ALA A 10 52.88 -52.45 7.10
CA ALA A 10 53.76 -51.45 6.54
C ALA A 10 54.71 -52.11 5.52
N ILE A 11 55.34 -51.28 4.68
CA ILE A 11 56.62 -51.48 3.97
C ILE A 11 56.48 -52.24 2.62
N LEU A 12 56.95 -51.79 1.43
CA LEU A 12 58.11 -51.03 0.91
C LEU A 12 57.66 -50.28 -0.38
N LEU A 13 58.25 -49.16 -0.84
CA LEU A 13 59.67 -49.01 -1.11
C LEU A 13 60.11 -47.53 -1.16
N VAL A 14 61.24 -47.29 -0.52
CA VAL A 14 62.04 -46.07 -0.38
C VAL A 14 62.79 -45.75 -1.69
N LEU A 15 62.89 -44.49 -2.10
CA LEU A 15 64.19 -43.82 -2.39
C LEU A 15 64.03 -42.32 -2.73
N SER A 16 64.64 -41.49 -1.89
CA SER A 16 65.40 -40.27 -2.21
C SER A 16 64.90 -39.29 -3.28
N MET A 17 64.46 -38.11 -2.84
CA MET A 17 65.09 -36.83 -3.19
C MET A 17 64.64 -35.77 -2.19
N ALA A 18 65.57 -35.36 -1.32
CA ALA A 18 65.46 -34.12 -0.58
C ALA A 18 65.80 -32.98 -1.53
N LEU A 19 64.81 -32.13 -1.84
CA LEU A 19 65.00 -30.71 -2.14
C LEU A 19 63.77 -29.97 -1.59
N PRO A 20 63.97 -28.90 -0.80
CA PRO A 20 62.88 -28.09 -0.27
C PRO A 20 62.45 -27.09 -1.33
N MET A 21 61.14 -26.88 -1.52
CA MET A 21 60.66 -25.68 -2.20
C MET A 21 59.63 -24.96 -1.34
N ASN A 22 60.11 -23.84 -0.85
CA ASN A 22 59.42 -22.59 -0.54
C ASN A 22 58.43 -22.59 0.62
N ALA A 23 59.02 -22.52 1.82
CA ALA A 23 58.60 -21.51 2.77
C ALA A 23 58.77 -20.12 2.11
N ALA A 24 57.65 -19.48 1.78
CA ALA A 24 57.60 -18.02 1.79
C ALA A 24 57.56 -17.57 3.27
N PRO A 25 58.21 -16.45 3.62
CA PRO A 25 58.72 -16.24 4.96
C PRO A 25 57.58 -15.86 5.91
N ARG A 26 57.48 -16.57 7.05
CA ARG A 26 57.16 -15.89 8.31
C ARG A 26 58.16 -14.75 8.43
N GLY A 27 57.69 -13.54 8.17
CA GLY A 27 58.47 -12.30 8.22
C GLY A 27 59.26 -12.28 9.51
N GLY A 28 60.57 -12.37 9.35
CA GLY A 28 61.50 -12.40 10.46
C GLY A 28 61.60 -11.03 11.15
N ASN A 29 62.26 -11.06 12.30
CA ASN A 29 62.90 -9.89 12.87
C ASN A 29 63.65 -9.11 11.78
N VAL A 30 63.08 -7.98 11.39
CA VAL A 30 63.72 -6.92 10.63
C VAL A 30 63.41 -5.62 11.39
N LEU A 31 64.47 -5.14 12.04
CA LEU A 31 64.76 -3.77 12.47
C LEU A 31 64.41 -3.36 13.91
N ALA A 32 65.44 -3.46 14.77
CA ALA A 32 65.93 -2.21 15.34
C ALA A 32 66.16 -1.20 14.20
N SER A 33 65.49 -0.04 14.20
CA SER A 33 66.13 1.28 13.92
C SER A 33 65.19 2.47 13.69
N THR A 34 63.86 2.33 13.66
CA THR A 34 62.99 3.51 13.61
C THR A 34 62.16 3.57 14.87
N ASP A 35 62.60 4.45 15.77
CA ASP A 35 61.79 4.97 16.86
C ASP A 35 60.48 5.52 16.26
N ARG A 36 59.41 4.73 16.25
CA ARG A 36 58.18 5.07 15.54
C ARG A 36 57.57 6.32 16.16
N GLU A 37 57.20 7.28 15.34
CA GLU A 37 56.45 8.44 15.79
C GLU A 37 55.08 7.95 16.29
N THR A 38 54.75 8.27 17.54
CA THR A 38 53.51 7.89 18.23
C THR A 38 52.78 9.16 18.60
N MET A 39 51.50 9.24 18.23
CA MET A 39 50.65 10.36 18.61
C MET A 39 50.28 10.22 20.08
N VAL A 40 50.40 11.31 20.84
CA VAL A 40 50.07 11.34 22.27
C VAL A 40 49.29 12.59 22.63
N ILE A 41 48.38 12.46 23.59
CA ILE A 41 47.73 13.59 24.27
C ILE A 41 48.41 13.79 25.62
N VAL A 42 49.02 14.96 25.84
CA VAL A 42 49.74 15.30 27.07
C VAL A 42 48.86 16.17 27.95
N GLN A 43 48.45 15.66 29.10
CA GLN A 43 47.73 16.42 30.12
C GLN A 43 48.70 17.12 31.07
N LEU A 44 48.39 18.36 31.42
CA LEU A 44 49.16 19.19 32.35
C LEU A 44 48.43 19.33 33.70
N TRP A 45 49.11 19.89 34.71
CA TRP A 45 48.63 19.86 36.10
C TRP A 45 47.54 20.89 36.44
N GLU A 46 47.53 22.03 35.75
CA GLU A 46 46.58 23.10 35.99
C GLU A 46 45.17 22.76 35.49
N ASP A 47 44.16 23.34 36.14
CA ASP A 47 42.77 23.15 35.75
C ASP A 47 42.48 23.89 34.42
N PRO A 48 41.69 23.31 33.50
CA PRO A 48 41.31 23.98 32.26
C PRO A 48 40.38 25.18 32.54
N VAL A 49 40.27 26.10 31.57
CA VAL A 49 39.56 27.39 31.74
C VAL A 49 38.13 27.20 32.23
N LEU A 50 37.39 26.21 31.74
CA LEU A 50 36.00 25.96 32.16
C LEU A 50 35.88 25.51 33.61
N VAL A 51 36.85 24.74 34.12
CA VAL A 51 36.89 24.35 35.54
C VAL A 51 37.21 25.57 36.40
N TYR A 52 38.15 26.42 35.99
CA TYR A 52 38.43 27.68 36.68
C TYR A 52 37.25 28.66 36.66
N GLU A 53 36.54 28.75 35.54
CA GLU A 53 35.32 29.56 35.42
C GLU A 53 34.21 29.05 36.36
N ALA A 54 34.02 27.72 36.45
CA ALA A 54 33.10 27.12 37.40
C ALA A 54 33.48 27.45 38.87
N GLN A 55 34.76 27.35 39.23
CA GLN A 55 35.26 27.73 40.55
C GLN A 55 35.07 29.22 40.87
N LEU A 56 35.20 30.09 39.87
CA LEU A 56 34.93 31.53 39.98
C LEU A 56 33.43 31.82 40.21
N LYS A 57 32.56 31.13 39.46
CA LYS A 57 31.10 31.19 39.64
C LYS A 57 30.69 30.76 41.05
N GLU A 58 31.24 29.66 41.57
CA GLU A 58 30.97 29.20 42.95
C GLU A 58 31.41 30.21 44.02
N ARG A 59 32.47 30.99 43.76
CA ARG A 59 32.96 32.03 44.67
C ARG A 59 32.24 33.37 44.53
N GLY A 60 31.23 33.47 43.64
CA GLY A 60 30.47 34.69 43.40
C GLY A 60 31.26 35.79 42.69
N VAL A 61 32.34 35.44 41.98
CA VAL A 61 33.19 36.39 41.25
C VAL A 61 33.15 36.00 39.77
N SER A 62 32.44 36.74 38.92
CA SER A 62 32.47 36.52 37.46
C SER A 62 33.06 37.74 36.76
N SER A 63 34.27 37.62 36.20
CA SER A 63 34.77 38.62 35.24
C SER A 63 35.38 37.93 34.03
N ALA A 64 34.91 38.28 32.83
CA ALA A 64 35.46 37.79 31.56
C ALA A 64 36.97 38.08 31.48
N GLU A 65 37.41 39.22 31.99
CA GLU A 65 38.82 39.61 32.07
C GLU A 65 39.67 38.62 32.90
N SER A 66 39.14 38.07 34.00
CA SER A 66 39.86 37.07 34.81
C SER A 66 39.96 35.70 34.14
N VAL A 67 38.94 35.32 33.37
CA VAL A 67 38.91 34.06 32.60
C VAL A 67 39.89 34.15 31.43
N GLU A 68 39.87 35.26 30.71
CA GLU A 68 40.80 35.52 29.59
C GLU A 68 42.25 35.64 30.07
N THR A 69 42.50 36.29 31.22
CA THR A 69 43.84 36.35 31.83
C THR A 69 44.34 34.96 32.23
N TYR A 70 43.45 34.11 32.74
CA TYR A 70 43.79 32.73 33.10
C TYR A 70 44.09 31.88 31.87
N ALA A 71 43.25 31.96 30.82
CA ALA A 71 43.50 31.29 29.54
C ALA A 71 44.86 31.68 28.93
N ASN A 72 45.20 32.98 28.93
CA ASN A 72 46.49 33.47 28.48
C ASN A 72 47.67 32.99 29.35
N THR A 73 47.43 32.71 30.63
CA THR A 73 48.44 32.16 31.54
C THR A 73 48.68 30.69 31.26
N LEU A 74 47.61 29.92 31.04
CA LEU A 74 47.66 28.51 30.64
C LEU A 74 48.40 28.35 29.31
N GLU A 75 48.09 29.18 28.31
CA GLU A 75 48.76 29.15 27.00
C GLU A 75 50.27 29.37 27.13
N LYS A 76 50.70 30.31 27.99
CA LYS A 76 52.13 30.53 28.27
C LYS A 76 52.76 29.35 29.01
N GLY A 77 52.04 28.76 29.97
CA GLY A 77 52.49 27.58 30.73
C GLY A 77 52.72 26.39 29.82
N LEU A 78 51.76 26.09 28.94
CA LEU A 78 51.84 25.05 27.93
C LEU A 78 53.05 25.25 27.02
N ASN A 79 53.20 26.44 26.44
CA ASN A 79 54.34 26.77 25.56
C ASN A 79 55.70 26.60 26.27
N ASN A 80 55.78 26.91 27.57
CA ASN A 80 57.01 26.68 28.34
C ASN A 80 57.34 25.18 28.46
N ILE A 81 56.33 24.33 28.67
CA ILE A 81 56.50 22.88 28.81
C ILE A 81 56.88 22.25 27.46
N VAL A 82 56.28 22.70 26.36
CA VAL A 82 56.67 22.29 24.99
C VAL A 82 58.13 22.65 24.70
N ASN A 83 58.55 23.87 25.03
CA ASN A 83 59.93 24.31 24.87
C ASN A 83 60.89 23.53 25.78
N GLN A 84 60.48 23.22 27.01
CA GLN A 84 61.24 22.40 27.95
C GLN A 84 61.43 20.98 27.42
N ALA A 85 60.39 20.38 26.85
CA ALA A 85 60.45 19.06 26.22
C ALA A 85 61.47 19.04 25.07
N LYS A 86 61.38 20.00 24.13
CA LYS A 86 62.33 20.15 23.02
C LYS A 86 63.76 20.36 23.50
N SER A 87 63.97 21.24 24.49
CA SER A 87 65.30 21.52 25.06
C SER A 87 65.91 20.34 25.82
N SER A 88 65.07 19.42 26.33
CA SER A 88 65.48 18.19 26.98
C SER A 88 65.89 17.11 25.98
N GLY A 89 65.86 17.40 24.68
CA GLY A 89 66.13 16.44 23.61
C GLY A 89 65.01 15.41 23.49
N ILE A 90 63.75 15.86 23.62
CA ILE A 90 62.58 15.11 23.15
C ILE A 90 62.22 15.67 21.78
N ASP A 91 62.21 14.82 20.76
CA ASP A 91 61.74 15.18 19.43
C ASP A 91 60.21 15.22 19.46
N LEU A 92 59.65 16.42 19.39
CA LEU A 92 58.25 16.71 19.69
C LEU A 92 57.67 17.58 18.56
N LYS A 93 56.68 17.04 17.85
CA LYS A 93 55.87 17.78 16.87
C LYS A 93 54.50 18.00 17.46
N VAL A 94 54.18 19.25 17.82
CA VAL A 94 52.91 19.58 18.47
C VAL A 94 51.86 19.84 17.40
N ASP A 95 50.68 19.24 17.57
CA ASP A 95 49.59 19.31 16.59
C ASP A 95 48.50 20.28 17.04
N ALA A 96 48.04 20.17 18.30
CA ALA A 96 47.02 21.08 18.85
C ALA A 96 47.28 21.44 20.32
N HIS A 97 46.79 22.62 20.73
CA HIS A 97 46.79 23.09 22.11
C HIS A 97 45.37 23.09 22.67
N TYR A 98 45.24 22.65 23.91
CA TYR A 98 43.98 22.58 24.62
C TYR A 98 44.10 23.39 25.92
N THR A 99 43.19 24.36 26.10
CA THR A 99 43.16 25.18 27.32
C THR A 99 41.79 25.22 28.00
N HIS A 100 40.70 25.02 27.25
CA HIS A 100 39.35 25.35 27.73
C HIS A 100 38.60 24.20 28.41
N THR A 101 38.50 23.06 27.74
CA THR A 101 37.85 21.83 28.24
C THR A 101 38.85 20.84 28.83
N PHE A 102 40.05 20.84 28.27
CA PHE A 102 41.19 20.03 28.66
C PHE A 102 42.42 20.93 28.68
N PHE A 103 43.32 20.78 29.66
CA PHE A 103 44.57 21.54 29.70
C PHE A 103 45.76 20.65 29.33
N GLY A 104 46.28 20.85 28.13
CA GLY A 104 47.25 19.95 27.52
C GLY A 104 47.51 20.24 26.06
N PHE A 105 48.22 19.34 25.39
CA PHE A 105 48.48 19.43 23.95
C PHE A 105 48.56 18.03 23.34
N SER A 106 48.27 17.90 22.05
CA SER A 106 48.57 16.69 21.27
C SER A 106 49.90 16.85 20.54
N ALA A 107 50.64 15.75 20.39
CA ALA A 107 51.90 15.76 19.68
C ALA A 107 52.32 14.38 19.15
N GLY A 108 52.98 14.36 18.00
CA GLY A 108 53.84 13.28 17.56
C GLY A 108 55.16 13.23 18.34
N VAL A 109 55.45 12.07 18.96
CA VAL A 109 56.67 11.81 19.74
C VAL A 109 57.22 10.42 19.41
N PRO A 110 58.53 10.26 19.19
CA PRO A 110 59.10 8.94 19.03
C PRO A 110 58.84 8.07 20.27
N PHE A 111 58.31 6.86 20.07
CA PHE A 111 57.83 5.96 21.12
C PHE A 111 58.83 5.78 22.29
N SER A 112 60.13 5.72 21.98
CA SER A 112 61.20 5.56 22.98
C SER A 112 61.33 6.74 23.95
N GLN A 113 60.73 7.90 23.63
CA GLN A 113 60.86 9.15 24.35
C GLN A 113 59.62 9.46 25.22
N ILE A 114 58.54 8.69 25.12
CA ILE A 114 57.30 8.88 25.90
C ILE A 114 57.58 8.83 27.41
N ALA A 115 58.34 7.84 27.89
CA ALA A 115 58.68 7.72 29.32
C ALA A 115 59.54 8.88 29.86
N LYS A 116 60.18 9.65 28.95
CA LYS A 116 60.94 10.86 29.29
C LYS A 116 60.02 12.09 29.31
N LEU A 117 59.06 12.15 28.40
CA LEU A 117 57.99 13.16 28.35
C LEU A 117 57.11 13.09 29.61
N GLU A 118 56.68 11.90 30.04
CA GLU A 118 55.90 11.69 31.27
C GLU A 118 56.61 12.19 32.53
N LYS A 119 57.95 12.19 32.53
CA LYS A 119 58.77 12.61 33.69
C LYS A 119 59.08 14.10 33.68
N LEU A 120 58.63 14.87 32.69
CA LEU A 120 58.85 16.31 32.67
C LEU A 120 58.03 17.01 33.77
N PRO A 121 58.65 17.94 34.53
CA PRO A 121 57.91 18.81 35.43
C PRO A 121 56.79 19.57 34.69
N GLY A 122 55.56 19.49 35.19
CA GLY A 122 54.39 20.12 34.57
C GLY A 122 53.52 19.15 33.76
N VAL A 123 54.05 17.98 33.36
CA VAL A 123 53.24 16.90 32.78
C VAL A 123 52.55 16.12 33.90
N LYS A 124 51.23 15.98 33.79
CA LYS A 124 50.39 15.20 34.71
C LYS A 124 50.26 13.76 34.23
N ARG A 125 49.97 13.58 32.94
CA ARG A 125 49.80 12.27 32.31
C ARG A 125 50.03 12.38 30.81
N VAL A 126 50.51 11.32 30.19
CA VAL A 126 50.56 11.18 28.73
C VAL A 126 49.62 10.04 28.36
N PHE A 127 48.72 10.30 27.41
CA PHE A 127 47.79 9.34 26.85
C PHE A 127 48.24 9.00 25.43
N PRO A 128 48.08 7.75 24.96
CA PRO A 128 48.13 7.49 23.53
C PRO A 128 46.99 8.24 22.86
N ASP A 129 47.29 8.95 21.77
CA ASP A 129 46.29 9.52 20.88
C ASP A 129 45.97 8.43 19.87
N LEU A 130 44.90 7.70 20.14
CA LEU A 130 44.50 6.54 19.34
C LEU A 130 43.77 7.05 18.10
N PRO A 131 44.03 6.46 16.92
CA PRO A 131 43.17 6.72 15.78
C PRO A 131 41.74 6.32 16.16
N VAL A 132 40.81 7.24 15.96
CA VAL A 132 39.38 6.92 15.93
C VAL A 132 39.11 6.58 14.47
N GLU A 133 38.97 5.29 14.19
CA GLU A 133 38.57 4.82 12.86
C GLU A 133 37.04 4.86 12.78
N LEU A 134 36.51 5.25 11.62
CA LEU A 134 35.10 4.99 11.34
C LEU A 134 34.91 3.47 11.38
N PRO A 135 33.78 2.94 11.91
CA PRO A 135 33.44 1.54 11.71
C PRO A 135 33.54 1.21 10.21
N ASP A 136 33.89 -0.02 9.84
CA ASP A 136 34.07 -0.45 8.45
C ASP A 136 32.89 0.04 7.59
N ILE A 137 33.13 1.12 6.83
CA ILE A 137 32.10 1.80 6.06
C ILE A 137 31.84 0.92 4.86
N THR A 138 30.71 0.22 4.87
CA THR A 138 30.29 -0.55 3.70
C THR A 138 29.41 0.34 2.83
N TYR A 139 29.81 0.57 1.59
CA TYR A 139 28.92 1.16 0.59
C TYR A 139 27.76 0.20 0.34
N THR A 140 26.53 0.62 0.62
CA THR A 140 25.34 -0.25 0.56
C THR A 140 24.73 -0.33 -0.84
N VAL A 141 24.86 0.71 -1.66
CA VAL A 141 24.36 0.74 -3.05
C VAL A 141 24.92 -0.42 -3.91
N PRO A 142 26.23 -0.76 -3.86
CA PRO A 142 26.73 -1.94 -4.56
C PRO A 142 26.10 -3.27 -4.12
N GLN A 143 25.66 -3.40 -2.86
CA GLN A 143 25.07 -4.64 -2.34
C GLN A 143 23.72 -4.95 -2.99
N THR A 144 23.00 -3.93 -3.43
CA THR A 144 21.70 -4.10 -4.10
C THR A 144 21.85 -4.51 -5.57
N GLY A 145 23.07 -4.57 -6.11
CA GLY A 145 23.31 -4.81 -7.54
C GLY A 145 23.05 -3.61 -8.46
N ALA A 146 22.79 -2.40 -7.92
CA ALA A 146 22.51 -1.20 -8.73
C ALA A 146 23.58 -0.86 -9.78
N PRO A 147 24.91 -1.00 -9.50
CA PRO A 147 25.93 -0.73 -10.50
C PRO A 147 25.76 -1.51 -11.81
N SER A 148 25.17 -2.71 -11.74
CA SER A 148 24.92 -3.50 -12.94
C SER A 148 23.99 -2.80 -13.93
N MET A 149 22.96 -2.07 -13.43
CA MET A 149 22.03 -1.28 -14.25
C MET A 149 22.74 -0.14 -14.98
N TRP A 150 23.71 0.50 -14.32
CA TRP A 150 24.50 1.59 -14.89
C TRP A 150 25.40 1.08 -16.03
N GLU A 151 25.91 -0.15 -15.88
CA GLU A 151 26.78 -0.83 -16.85
C GLU A 151 26.02 -1.53 -17.99
N MET A 152 24.70 -1.72 -17.87
CA MET A 152 23.88 -2.35 -18.89
C MET A 152 23.93 -1.60 -20.23
N PRO A 153 23.74 -2.30 -21.37
CA PRO A 153 23.51 -1.65 -22.66
C PRO A 153 22.31 -0.70 -22.58
N GLY A 154 22.57 0.60 -22.66
CA GLY A 154 21.57 1.66 -22.47
C GLY A 154 21.94 2.64 -21.36
N GLY A 155 22.72 2.21 -20.36
CA GLY A 155 23.20 3.05 -19.26
C GLY A 155 22.06 3.64 -18.44
N PHE A 156 21.49 2.86 -17.53
CA PHE A 156 20.38 3.32 -16.71
C PHE A 156 20.92 3.91 -15.41
N THR A 157 20.89 5.23 -15.24
CA THR A 157 21.41 5.96 -14.07
C THR A 157 20.35 6.83 -13.38
N GLY A 158 19.10 6.78 -13.85
CA GLY A 158 18.00 7.65 -13.41
C GLY A 158 17.83 8.93 -14.24
N GLU A 159 18.60 9.10 -15.32
CA GLU A 159 18.51 10.27 -16.19
C GLU A 159 17.07 10.48 -16.68
N GLY A 160 16.57 11.72 -16.51
CA GLY A 160 15.23 12.12 -16.92
C GLY A 160 14.11 11.70 -15.96
N ILE A 161 14.42 10.95 -14.91
CA ILE A 161 13.46 10.56 -13.87
C ILE A 161 13.50 11.56 -12.72
N THR A 162 12.32 11.92 -12.21
CA THR A 162 12.19 12.80 -11.04
C THR A 162 11.71 12.04 -9.81
N VAL A 163 12.50 12.10 -8.74
CA VAL A 163 12.18 11.48 -7.44
C VAL A 163 11.83 12.56 -6.43
N ALA A 164 10.62 12.52 -5.88
CA ALA A 164 10.23 13.39 -4.78
C ALA A 164 10.59 12.77 -3.43
N VAL A 165 11.39 13.49 -2.65
CA VAL A 165 11.74 13.11 -1.27
C VAL A 165 10.84 13.91 -0.33
N ILE A 166 9.87 13.22 0.26
CA ILE A 166 8.93 13.80 1.23
C ILE A 166 9.47 13.53 2.64
N ASP A 167 10.13 14.53 3.25
CA ASP A 167 10.91 14.36 4.48
C ASP A 167 11.07 15.71 5.25
N THR A 168 12.20 15.90 5.93
CA THR A 168 12.67 17.10 6.66
C THR A 168 13.24 18.20 5.74
N GLY A 169 13.24 17.97 4.43
CA GLY A 169 13.82 18.82 3.39
C GLY A 169 15.11 18.23 2.81
N ILE A 170 15.76 18.94 1.88
CA ILE A 170 17.07 18.54 1.33
C ILE A 170 18.03 19.74 1.44
N ASP A 171 19.25 19.54 1.92
CA ASP A 171 20.32 20.52 1.71
C ASP A 171 20.75 20.52 0.24
N TYR A 172 19.97 21.19 -0.61
CA TYR A 172 20.23 21.33 -2.04
C TYR A 172 21.52 22.12 -2.37
N THR A 173 22.23 22.65 -1.36
CA THR A 173 23.55 23.26 -1.55
C THR A 173 24.69 22.25 -1.37
N HIS A 174 24.39 21.02 -0.93
CA HIS A 174 25.38 19.96 -0.76
C HIS A 174 26.08 19.62 -2.08
N PRO A 175 27.42 19.48 -2.12
CA PRO A 175 28.18 19.33 -3.37
C PRO A 175 27.79 18.10 -4.22
N PHE A 176 27.22 17.07 -3.60
CA PHE A 176 26.85 15.81 -4.26
C PHE A 176 25.45 15.85 -4.89
N PHE A 177 24.72 16.97 -4.78
CA PHE A 177 23.43 17.22 -5.45
C PHE A 177 23.54 18.19 -6.62
N TRP A 178 24.66 18.11 -7.34
CA TRP A 178 24.91 18.87 -8.56
C TRP A 178 25.39 17.95 -9.67
N PHE A 179 25.01 18.26 -10.90
CA PHE A 179 25.64 17.74 -12.10
C PHE A 179 26.86 18.59 -12.41
N TRP A 180 28.04 18.03 -12.17
CA TRP A 180 29.31 18.70 -12.43
C TRP A 180 29.74 18.45 -13.88
N PRO A 181 29.89 19.50 -14.71
CA PRO A 181 30.36 19.33 -16.08
C PRO A 181 31.85 18.96 -16.11
N GLU A 182 32.25 18.21 -17.15
CA GLU A 182 33.68 17.91 -17.39
C GLU A 182 34.50 19.17 -17.73
N ASP A 183 33.86 20.17 -18.34
CA ASP A 183 34.47 21.46 -18.65
C ASP A 183 34.23 22.44 -17.49
N GLU A 184 35.31 22.83 -16.80
CA GLU A 184 35.27 23.79 -15.68
C GLU A 184 34.75 25.19 -16.10
N GLU A 185 34.60 25.48 -17.40
CA GLU A 185 33.98 26.72 -17.91
C GLU A 185 32.43 26.67 -17.96
N GLU A 186 31.81 25.48 -17.84
CA GLU A 186 30.35 25.32 -17.76
C GLU A 186 29.83 25.39 -16.31
N GLU A 187 28.64 25.96 -16.12
CA GLU A 187 28.04 26.10 -14.79
C GLU A 187 27.41 24.77 -14.34
N PRO A 188 27.64 24.31 -13.10
CA PRO A 188 26.99 23.14 -12.54
C PRO A 188 25.46 23.27 -12.53
N ILE A 189 24.76 22.18 -12.82
CA ILE A 189 23.29 22.14 -12.83
C ILE A 189 22.80 21.51 -11.52
N PRO A 190 21.89 22.13 -10.76
CA PRO A 190 21.38 21.54 -9.53
C PRO A 190 20.51 20.32 -9.81
N LYS A 191 20.66 19.24 -9.02
CA LYS A 191 19.79 18.06 -9.09
C LYS A 191 18.43 18.31 -8.42
N VAL A 192 18.42 19.13 -7.37
CA VAL A 192 17.18 19.53 -6.71
C VAL A 192 16.54 20.66 -7.52
N ILE A 193 15.56 20.29 -8.33
CA ILE A 193 14.94 21.18 -9.34
C ILE A 193 13.69 21.90 -8.84
N GLY A 194 13.16 21.50 -7.68
CA GLY A 194 11.96 22.10 -7.09
C GLY A 194 11.70 21.57 -5.68
N GLY A 195 10.76 22.19 -4.97
CA GLY A 195 10.39 21.78 -3.63
C GLY A 195 9.34 22.67 -3.00
N TYR A 196 8.76 22.21 -1.90
CA TYR A 196 7.80 22.97 -1.11
C TYR A 196 7.91 22.62 0.37
N ASN A 197 7.70 23.60 1.24
CA ASN A 197 7.68 23.43 2.68
C ASN A 197 6.26 23.59 3.24
N PHE A 198 5.72 22.50 3.77
CA PHE A 198 4.40 22.44 4.40
C PHE A 198 4.43 22.63 5.92
N THR A 199 5.62 22.75 6.50
CA THR A 199 5.77 22.98 7.94
C THR A 199 5.50 24.44 8.30
N ASP A 200 5.28 24.70 9.58
CA ASP A 200 5.14 26.06 10.11
C ASP A 200 6.50 26.81 10.17
N GLU A 201 7.60 26.19 9.77
CA GLU A 201 8.97 26.72 9.89
C GLU A 201 9.45 27.37 8.59
N GLY A 202 9.31 28.69 8.51
CA GLY A 202 9.74 29.47 7.34
C GLY A 202 8.61 29.66 6.32
N GLY A 203 8.98 30.00 5.09
CA GLY A 203 8.02 30.11 3.98
C GLY A 203 7.98 28.84 3.13
N PRO A 204 7.05 28.75 2.16
CA PRO A 204 6.91 27.58 1.28
C PRO A 204 8.16 27.30 0.43
N GLU A 205 8.95 28.33 0.13
CA GLU A 205 10.25 28.22 -0.57
C GLU A 205 11.39 27.69 0.32
N ASN A 206 11.15 27.51 1.63
CA ASN A 206 12.17 27.05 2.58
C ASN A 206 12.16 25.52 2.73
N PHE A 207 12.35 24.81 1.62
CA PHE A 207 12.43 23.34 1.60
C PHE A 207 13.86 22.80 1.87
N LYS A 208 14.78 23.66 2.32
CA LYS A 208 16.10 23.24 2.78
C LYS A 208 15.95 22.38 4.04
N ASP A 209 16.75 21.33 4.15
CA ASP A 209 16.76 20.45 5.32
C ASP A 209 17.12 21.23 6.58
N GLY A 210 16.27 21.11 7.60
CA GLY A 210 16.45 21.73 8.91
C GLY A 210 16.82 20.75 10.01
N HIS A 211 16.93 19.46 9.70
CA HIS A 211 17.27 18.38 10.63
C HIS A 211 18.58 17.72 10.17
N TYR A 212 18.53 16.86 9.14
CA TYR A 212 19.64 16.17 8.44
C TYR A 212 19.12 14.94 7.67
N HIS A 213 17.94 14.45 8.07
CA HIS A 213 17.40 13.15 7.69
C HIS A 213 17.03 13.09 6.21
N GLY A 214 16.37 14.12 5.68
CA GLY A 214 15.96 14.16 4.28
C GLY A 214 17.13 14.32 3.33
N THR A 215 18.20 15.00 3.75
CA THR A 215 19.47 15.03 3.00
C THR A 215 20.13 13.64 2.96
N HIS A 216 20.04 12.86 4.03
CA HIS A 216 20.57 11.48 4.10
C HIS A 216 19.83 10.55 3.16
N VAL A 217 18.50 10.61 3.20
CA VAL A 217 17.60 9.88 2.30
C VAL A 217 17.87 10.24 0.83
N ALA A 218 17.96 11.54 0.52
CA ALA A 218 18.25 12.02 -0.83
C ALA A 218 19.61 11.54 -1.35
N GLY A 219 20.61 11.44 -0.47
CA GLY A 219 21.95 10.97 -0.84
C GLY A 219 21.96 9.52 -1.29
N THR A 220 21.23 8.64 -0.59
CA THR A 220 21.08 7.23 -0.96
C THR A 220 20.41 7.08 -2.32
N ILE A 221 19.49 7.99 -2.67
CA ILE A 221 18.82 8.00 -3.97
C ILE A 221 19.76 8.49 -5.08
N ALA A 222 20.32 9.70 -4.96
CA ALA A 222 20.92 10.40 -6.11
C ALA A 222 22.19 11.21 -5.80
N ALA A 223 22.91 10.90 -4.72
CA ALA A 223 24.25 11.49 -4.54
C ALA A 223 25.18 11.12 -5.69
N ASP A 224 26.06 12.04 -6.07
CA ASP A 224 27.10 11.79 -7.05
C ASP A 224 28.45 12.35 -6.59
N GLY A 225 29.32 11.43 -6.20
CA GLY A 225 30.69 11.71 -5.81
C GLY A 225 31.72 11.64 -6.94
N ARG A 226 31.31 11.35 -8.18
CA ARG A 226 32.25 11.24 -9.32
C ARG A 226 33.00 12.56 -9.50
N GLY A 227 34.34 12.49 -9.48
CA GLY A 227 35.22 13.65 -9.61
C GLY A 227 35.62 14.30 -8.29
N PHE A 228 35.16 13.79 -7.14
CA PHE A 228 35.60 14.22 -5.82
C PHE A 228 36.68 13.28 -5.27
N ASP A 229 37.88 13.83 -5.02
CA ASP A 229 39.03 13.07 -4.51
C ASP A 229 38.69 12.33 -3.20
N GLY A 230 38.76 10.99 -3.24
CA GLY A 230 38.42 10.11 -2.12
C GLY A 230 36.94 9.73 -1.98
N TRP A 231 36.08 10.19 -2.89
CA TRP A 231 34.63 9.95 -2.86
C TRP A 231 34.05 9.49 -4.21
N ASP A 232 34.88 9.20 -5.21
CA ASP A 232 34.45 8.76 -6.55
C ASP A 232 33.50 7.55 -6.53
N ASP A 233 33.62 6.68 -5.52
CA ASP A 233 32.80 5.48 -5.35
C ASP A 233 31.52 5.72 -4.52
N PHE A 234 31.33 6.91 -3.94
CA PHE A 234 30.12 7.28 -3.21
C PHE A 234 29.06 7.78 -4.19
N ILE A 235 28.25 6.85 -4.70
CA ILE A 235 27.23 7.07 -5.72
C ILE A 235 25.90 6.54 -5.17
N GLY A 236 24.84 7.36 -5.26
CA GLY A 236 23.47 6.94 -4.93
C GLY A 236 22.94 5.92 -5.94
N MET A 237 21.80 5.29 -5.65
CA MET A 237 21.17 4.28 -6.52
C MET A 237 20.93 4.76 -7.96
N ALA A 238 20.37 5.97 -8.11
CA ALA A 238 20.00 6.61 -9.36
C ALA A 238 20.70 7.98 -9.43
N PRO A 239 22.03 7.99 -9.69
CA PRO A 239 22.83 9.20 -9.56
C PRO A 239 22.45 10.32 -10.52
N ASP A 240 21.80 10.04 -11.66
CA ASP A 240 21.43 11.07 -12.62
C ASP A 240 19.94 11.49 -12.55
N ALA A 241 19.22 11.06 -11.50
CA ALA A 241 17.85 11.47 -11.25
C ALA A 241 17.75 12.91 -10.75
N ASN A 242 16.66 13.59 -11.14
CA ASN A 242 16.27 14.86 -10.56
C ASN A 242 15.55 14.64 -9.22
N LEU A 243 15.67 15.61 -8.31
CA LEU A 243 15.05 15.55 -7.00
C LEU A 243 14.04 16.69 -6.78
N TYR A 244 12.91 16.35 -6.13
CA TYR A 244 12.09 17.34 -5.44
C TYR A 244 12.29 17.26 -3.93
N ALA A 245 12.50 18.41 -3.29
CA ALA A 245 12.61 18.53 -1.84
C ALA A 245 11.24 18.91 -1.24
N VAL A 246 10.50 17.95 -0.72
CA VAL A 246 9.16 18.19 -0.14
C VAL A 246 9.25 18.09 1.37
N ARG A 247 9.32 19.25 2.03
CA ARG A 247 9.49 19.32 3.48
C ARG A 247 8.14 19.26 4.19
N VAL A 248 7.87 18.13 4.84
CA VAL A 248 6.66 17.89 5.66
C VAL A 248 7.00 17.63 7.12
N LEU A 249 8.28 17.49 7.45
CA LEU A 249 8.79 17.36 8.81
C LEU A 249 9.63 18.60 9.18
N GLY A 250 9.47 19.09 10.41
CA GLY A 250 10.18 20.23 10.95
C GLY A 250 11.62 19.91 11.31
N SER A 251 12.33 20.91 11.83
CA SER A 251 13.70 20.80 12.33
C SER A 251 13.84 19.89 13.56
N ASP A 252 12.74 19.41 14.14
CA ASP A 252 12.70 18.40 15.21
C ASP A 252 12.43 16.97 14.68
N GLY A 253 12.37 16.80 13.35
CA GLY A 253 12.10 15.53 12.69
C GLY A 253 10.62 15.11 12.72
N LYS A 254 9.69 16.01 13.10
CA LYS A 254 8.27 15.68 13.27
C LYS A 254 7.37 16.51 12.36
N GLY A 255 6.18 15.99 12.07
CA GLY A 255 5.18 16.67 11.28
C GLY A 255 3.80 16.08 11.46
N TYR A 256 2.81 16.61 10.73
CA TYR A 256 1.44 16.13 10.78
C TYR A 256 1.12 15.29 9.55
N SER A 257 0.25 14.28 9.70
CA SER A 257 -0.25 13.48 8.57
C SER A 257 -0.89 14.35 7.48
N SER A 258 -1.53 15.48 7.83
CA SER A 258 -2.05 16.45 6.86
C SER A 258 -0.96 17.09 5.99
N TRP A 259 0.23 17.33 6.55
CA TRP A 259 1.37 17.83 5.79
C TRP A 259 1.94 16.76 4.87
N VAL A 260 1.98 15.50 5.33
CA VAL A 260 2.37 14.35 4.49
C VAL A 260 1.41 14.20 3.30
N VAL A 261 0.10 14.24 3.52
CA VAL A 261 -0.90 14.20 2.44
C VAL A 261 -0.71 15.37 1.47
N SER A 262 -0.48 16.58 1.98
CA SER A 262 -0.22 17.76 1.14
C SER A 262 1.07 17.61 0.33
N GLY A 263 2.10 16.99 0.91
CA GLY A 263 3.35 16.68 0.24
C GLY A 263 3.16 15.69 -0.91
N ILE A 264 2.40 14.61 -0.69
CA ILE A 264 2.06 13.63 -1.73
C ILE A 264 1.27 14.30 -2.86
N GLU A 265 0.26 15.11 -2.53
CA GLU A 265 -0.54 15.84 -3.52
C GLU A 265 0.34 16.78 -4.36
N TRP A 266 1.24 17.52 -3.71
CA TRP A 266 2.18 18.40 -4.39
C TRP A 266 3.16 17.61 -5.28
N SER A 267 3.65 16.45 -4.87
CA SER A 267 4.53 15.62 -5.72
C SER A 267 3.84 15.12 -6.99
N VAL A 268 2.52 14.90 -6.94
CA VAL A 268 1.71 14.49 -8.11
C VAL A 268 1.33 15.69 -8.99
N ASN A 269 1.22 16.88 -8.40
CA ASN A 269 0.85 18.12 -9.08
C ASN A 269 1.55 19.36 -8.48
N PRO A 270 2.86 19.54 -8.75
CA PRO A 270 3.67 20.55 -8.05
C PRO A 270 3.41 22.00 -8.47
N GLY A 271 2.65 22.22 -9.55
CA GLY A 271 2.38 23.55 -10.10
C GLY A 271 3.62 24.21 -10.74
N ASP A 272 3.52 25.50 -11.04
CA ASP A 272 4.64 26.35 -11.50
C ASP A 272 5.50 25.84 -12.68
N GLY A 273 4.92 24.97 -13.52
CA GLY A 273 5.60 24.39 -14.69
C GLY A 273 6.53 23.22 -14.36
N LEU A 274 6.52 22.74 -13.10
CA LEU A 274 7.14 21.49 -12.69
C LEU A 274 6.28 20.30 -13.14
N GLU A 275 6.93 19.22 -13.53
CA GLU A 275 6.27 17.98 -13.92
C GLU A 275 5.97 17.11 -12.70
N ARG A 276 5.01 16.21 -12.85
CA ARG A 276 4.69 15.17 -11.86
C ARG A 276 5.95 14.35 -11.54
N ALA A 277 6.17 14.02 -10.27
CA ALA A 277 7.24 13.09 -9.90
C ALA A 277 6.94 11.68 -10.44
N ASP A 278 7.98 10.97 -10.90
CA ASP A 278 7.87 9.58 -11.34
C ASP A 278 7.88 8.61 -10.15
N VAL A 279 8.65 8.97 -9.11
CA VAL A 279 8.82 8.19 -7.89
C VAL A 279 8.66 9.11 -6.67
N ILE A 280 7.98 8.63 -5.64
CA ILE A 280 7.91 9.28 -4.32
C ILE A 280 8.58 8.37 -3.29
N ASN A 281 9.51 8.92 -2.52
CA ASN A 281 10.06 8.27 -1.33
C ASN A 281 9.51 8.93 -0.05
N LEU A 282 8.93 8.12 0.83
CA LEU A 282 8.38 8.48 2.13
C LEU A 282 9.13 7.72 3.23
N SER A 283 10.25 8.26 3.70
CA SER A 283 11.04 7.70 4.81
C SER A 283 10.49 8.11 6.19
N LEU A 284 9.17 8.06 6.33
CA LEU A 284 8.41 8.50 7.49
C LEU A 284 7.17 7.61 7.67
N GLY A 285 6.58 7.64 8.87
CA GLY A 285 5.36 6.91 9.19
C GLY A 285 4.70 7.45 10.44
N ALA A 286 3.43 7.12 10.64
CA ALA A 286 2.73 7.36 11.90
C ALA A 286 2.84 6.11 12.76
N SER A 287 3.75 6.11 13.75
CA SER A 287 4.00 4.95 14.62
C SER A 287 2.71 4.29 15.07
N TYR A 288 2.66 2.96 14.93
CA TYR A 288 1.53 2.11 15.30
C TYR A 288 0.21 2.33 14.53
N VAL A 289 0.19 3.12 13.46
CA VAL A 289 -0.96 3.26 12.56
C VAL A 289 -0.90 2.19 11.47
N THR A 290 -1.34 0.97 11.78
CA THR A 290 -1.23 -0.21 10.92
C THR A 290 -2.33 -0.33 9.85
N SER A 291 -3.25 0.63 9.78
CA SER A 291 -4.38 0.58 8.86
C SER A 291 -4.03 1.06 7.44
N PRO A 292 -4.40 0.31 6.38
CA PRO A 292 -4.30 0.78 5.00
C PRO A 292 -5.36 1.85 4.66
N GLY A 293 -6.41 1.99 5.49
CA GLY A 293 -7.44 3.02 5.35
C GLY A 293 -7.04 4.39 5.90
N TYR A 294 -5.85 4.53 6.49
CA TYR A 294 -5.41 5.80 7.05
C TYR A 294 -5.11 6.85 5.94
N PRO A 295 -5.38 8.16 6.13
CA PRO A 295 -5.33 9.14 5.05
C PRO A 295 -4.00 9.23 4.29
N THR A 296 -2.86 8.98 4.93
CA THR A 296 -1.56 8.98 4.23
C THR A 296 -1.38 7.76 3.34
N ALA A 297 -1.91 6.59 3.72
CA ALA A 297 -1.92 5.38 2.90
C ALA A 297 -2.89 5.53 1.71
N LEU A 298 -4.07 6.12 1.93
CA LEU A 298 -5.03 6.43 0.86
C LEU A 298 -4.46 7.42 -0.16
N ALA A 299 -3.81 8.50 0.31
CA ALA A 299 -3.16 9.48 -0.57
C ALA A 299 -2.01 8.84 -1.37
N ALA A 300 -1.21 7.98 -0.74
CA ALA A 300 -0.13 7.25 -1.40
C ALA A 300 -0.66 6.26 -2.46
N ASN A 301 -1.74 5.53 -2.16
CA ASN A 301 -2.43 4.69 -3.14
C ASN A 301 -2.96 5.49 -4.33
N ALA A 302 -3.57 6.66 -4.08
CA ALA A 302 -4.06 7.54 -5.15
C ALA A 302 -2.92 8.08 -6.03
N ALA A 303 -1.76 8.40 -5.44
CA ALA A 303 -0.57 8.77 -6.21
C ALA A 303 -0.08 7.60 -7.10
N ALA A 304 -0.09 6.38 -6.56
CA ALA A 304 0.23 5.17 -7.32
C ALA A 304 -0.73 4.91 -8.49
N GLU A 305 -2.04 5.08 -8.28
CA GLU A 305 -3.06 5.01 -9.34
C GLU A 305 -2.85 6.07 -10.42
N ALA A 306 -2.30 7.22 -10.02
CA ALA A 306 -2.00 8.30 -10.93
C ALA A 306 -0.66 8.11 -11.67
N GLY A 307 -0.04 6.92 -11.57
CA GLY A 307 1.15 6.52 -12.31
C GLY A 307 2.49 6.79 -11.61
N VAL A 308 2.48 7.21 -10.34
CA VAL A 308 3.69 7.52 -9.57
C VAL A 308 4.09 6.32 -8.72
N ILE A 309 5.33 5.84 -8.82
CA ILE A 309 5.78 4.72 -7.96
C ILE A 309 5.99 5.26 -6.54
N VAL A 310 5.25 4.75 -5.55
CA VAL A 310 5.36 5.22 -4.16
C VAL A 310 6.07 4.17 -3.30
N VAL A 311 7.16 4.58 -2.66
CA VAL A 311 7.99 3.76 -1.78
C VAL A 311 7.99 4.37 -0.40
N ALA A 312 7.75 3.56 0.63
CA ALA A 312 7.69 4.02 2.02
C ALA A 312 8.40 3.05 2.97
N SER A 313 9.06 3.60 3.99
CA SER A 313 9.68 2.82 5.06
C SER A 313 8.61 2.10 5.91
N ALA A 314 8.83 0.84 6.27
CA ALA A 314 7.87 0.07 7.08
C ALA A 314 7.66 0.64 8.49
N GLY A 315 8.71 1.18 9.11
CA GLY A 315 8.73 1.61 10.51
C GLY A 315 9.94 1.06 11.26
N ASN A 316 10.15 1.54 12.49
CA ASN A 316 11.28 1.14 13.35
C ASN A 316 10.80 0.65 14.74
N GLU A 317 9.55 0.19 14.81
CA GLU A 317 8.88 -0.22 16.06
C GLU A 317 9.11 -1.70 16.43
N GLY A 318 9.94 -2.43 15.68
CA GLY A 318 10.30 -3.83 15.94
C GLY A 318 9.30 -4.85 15.38
N GLN A 319 9.60 -6.13 15.59
CA GLN A 319 8.96 -7.27 14.89
C GLN A 319 8.14 -8.20 15.80
N ASP A 320 8.00 -7.88 17.10
CA ASP A 320 7.33 -8.75 18.08
C ASP A 320 5.81 -8.89 17.85
N PHE A 321 5.21 -7.93 17.14
CA PHE A 321 3.80 -7.87 16.73
C PHE A 321 3.69 -6.96 15.49
N PRO A 322 2.53 -6.85 14.82
CA PRO A 322 2.42 -6.01 13.63
C PRO A 322 2.58 -4.52 13.95
N THR A 323 3.56 -3.91 13.29
CA THR A 323 4.03 -2.55 13.55
C THR A 323 4.18 -1.70 12.30
N SER A 324 4.08 -2.30 11.11
CA SER A 324 4.17 -1.59 9.83
C SER A 324 3.14 -0.46 9.77
N SER A 325 3.55 0.75 9.43
CA SER A 325 2.73 1.94 9.63
C SER A 325 2.43 2.73 8.35
N ALA A 326 1.26 3.36 8.31
CA ALA A 326 0.87 4.26 7.23
C ALA A 326 1.90 5.40 7.08
N PRO A 327 2.34 5.72 5.85
CA PRO A 327 1.74 5.37 4.57
C PRO A 327 2.10 4.00 3.98
N SER A 328 3.06 3.25 4.56
CA SER A 328 3.59 2.02 3.96
C SER A 328 2.56 0.89 3.85
N THR A 329 1.52 0.93 4.69
CA THR A 329 0.39 -0.01 4.70
C THR A 329 -0.47 0.05 3.44
N GLY A 330 -0.37 1.11 2.62
CA GLY A 330 -1.12 1.21 1.36
C GLY A 330 -0.84 0.03 0.42
N SER A 331 -1.91 -0.56 -0.13
CA SER A 331 -1.82 -1.75 -1.01
C SER A 331 -0.95 -1.55 -2.26
N LYS A 332 -0.97 -0.34 -2.84
CA LYS A 332 -0.19 0.04 -4.03
C LYS A 332 1.16 0.68 -3.70
N VAL A 333 1.43 0.89 -2.42
CA VAL A 333 2.72 1.39 -1.91
C VAL A 333 3.70 0.21 -1.78
N ILE A 334 4.98 0.47 -2.04
CA ILE A 334 6.07 -0.48 -1.77
C ILE A 334 6.60 -0.20 -0.36
N SER A 335 6.24 -1.04 0.60
CA SER A 335 6.69 -0.97 1.99
C SER A 335 8.04 -1.66 2.16
N VAL A 336 9.01 -0.97 2.75
CA VAL A 336 10.41 -1.42 2.77
C VAL A 336 10.89 -1.73 4.20
N ALA A 337 11.29 -2.97 4.42
CA ALA A 337 11.98 -3.45 5.62
C ALA A 337 13.49 -3.17 5.56
N SER A 338 14.16 -3.25 6.70
CA SER A 338 15.60 -2.99 6.84
C SER A 338 16.37 -4.27 7.13
N TYR A 339 17.50 -4.45 6.45
CA TYR A 339 18.54 -5.40 6.86
C TYR A 339 19.91 -4.69 6.99
N GLY A 340 20.87 -5.37 7.61
CA GLY A 340 22.25 -4.93 7.64
C GLY A 340 23.25 -6.06 7.86
N TYR A 341 24.54 -5.71 7.74
CA TYR A 341 25.65 -6.61 8.01
C TYR A 341 26.01 -6.55 9.50
N ILE A 342 25.27 -7.33 10.30
CA ILE A 342 25.21 -7.18 11.75
C ILE A 342 26.13 -8.22 12.43
N GLU A 343 26.99 -7.79 13.35
CA GLU A 343 27.74 -8.66 14.26
C GLU A 343 26.83 -9.13 15.42
N GLY A 344 26.89 -10.42 15.77
CA GLY A 344 25.98 -11.01 16.75
C GLY A 344 26.62 -11.08 18.14
N PRO A 345 26.11 -10.41 19.18
CA PRO A 345 26.67 -10.54 20.52
C PRO A 345 26.41 -11.93 21.08
N TYR A 346 27.40 -12.52 21.75
CA TYR A 346 27.24 -13.77 22.49
C TYR A 346 27.76 -13.65 23.92
N ILE A 347 27.20 -14.45 24.81
CA ILE A 347 27.69 -14.63 26.19
C ILE A 347 27.83 -16.13 26.44
N ILE A 348 29.03 -16.58 26.80
CA ILE A 348 29.28 -17.97 27.20
C ILE A 348 29.55 -18.03 28.70
N VAL A 349 28.82 -18.90 29.38
CA VAL A 349 28.94 -19.20 30.81
C VAL A 349 29.30 -20.68 30.94
N GLY A 350 30.56 -20.98 31.26
CA GLY A 350 31.06 -22.36 31.29
C GLY A 350 31.11 -22.99 29.90
N GLU A 351 30.24 -23.98 29.63
CA GLU A 351 30.08 -24.64 28.32
C GLU A 351 28.76 -24.25 27.61
N THR A 352 28.00 -23.32 28.19
CA THR A 352 26.66 -22.94 27.72
C THR A 352 26.68 -21.52 27.18
N GLU A 353 26.07 -21.31 26.02
CA GLU A 353 25.82 -19.99 25.43
C GLU A 353 24.45 -19.48 25.90
N ILE A 354 24.36 -18.19 26.20
CA ILE A 354 23.08 -17.51 26.44
C ILE A 354 22.56 -17.04 25.08
N GLU A 355 21.32 -17.41 24.77
CA GLU A 355 20.62 -17.05 23.53
C GLU A 355 20.02 -15.63 23.63
N ASP A 356 19.66 -15.03 22.48
CA ASP A 356 18.99 -13.70 22.37
C ASP A 356 19.64 -12.54 23.14
N VAL A 357 20.97 -12.56 23.22
CA VAL A 357 21.73 -11.47 23.81
C VAL A 357 21.61 -10.23 22.92
N ARG A 358 21.44 -9.05 23.52
CA ARG A 358 21.60 -7.76 22.82
C ARG A 358 22.74 -6.96 23.44
N THR A 359 23.36 -6.07 22.67
CA THR A 359 24.49 -5.23 23.14
C THR A 359 24.21 -3.74 22.94
N SER A 360 24.85 -2.91 23.75
CA SER A 360 24.97 -1.46 23.53
C SER A 360 25.96 -1.12 22.42
N ASP A 361 25.89 0.10 21.88
CA ASP A 361 26.79 0.69 20.85
C ASP A 361 28.26 0.92 21.30
N CYS A 362 28.72 0.28 22.37
CA CYS A 362 30.07 0.41 22.90
C CYS A 362 30.92 -0.80 22.44
N PRO A 363 32.21 -0.62 22.09
CA PRO A 363 33.06 -1.70 21.59
C PRO A 363 33.02 -2.93 22.50
N VAL A 364 32.77 -4.06 21.89
CA VAL A 364 32.46 -5.32 22.57
C VAL A 364 33.74 -5.94 23.15
N PRO A 365 33.67 -6.71 24.27
CA PRO A 365 34.84 -7.30 24.92
C PRO A 365 35.65 -8.22 24.00
N ASP A 366 36.90 -8.46 24.39
CA ASP A 366 37.97 -9.08 23.60
C ASP A 366 37.82 -10.59 23.32
N GLY A 367 36.66 -11.18 23.67
CA GLY A 367 36.44 -12.63 23.59
C GLY A 367 37.21 -13.43 24.64
N GLU A 368 37.76 -12.78 25.67
CA GLU A 368 38.48 -13.45 26.76
C GLU A 368 37.57 -13.70 27.97
N PRO A 369 37.90 -14.71 28.81
CA PRO A 369 37.15 -15.00 30.02
C PRO A 369 37.40 -13.95 31.11
N HIS A 370 36.31 -13.45 31.69
CA HIS A 370 36.35 -12.51 32.81
C HIS A 370 35.47 -12.97 33.98
N GLY A 371 35.90 -12.66 35.20
CA GLY A 371 35.07 -12.91 36.38
C GLY A 371 33.82 -12.02 36.37
N ILE A 372 32.72 -12.49 36.93
CA ILE A 372 31.45 -11.76 37.03
C ILE A 372 31.07 -11.51 38.50
N VAL A 373 30.47 -10.36 38.80
CA VAL A 373 30.02 -9.99 40.16
C VAL A 373 28.62 -9.41 40.09
N TYR A 374 27.71 -9.92 40.94
CA TYR A 374 26.37 -9.37 41.07
C TYR A 374 26.37 -8.05 41.86
N ALA A 375 25.84 -7.01 41.25
CA ALA A 375 25.79 -5.64 41.77
C ALA A 375 24.34 -5.12 41.90
N GLY A 376 23.40 -5.99 42.28
CA GLY A 376 22.04 -5.59 42.62
C GLY A 376 21.30 -4.91 41.47
N LEU A 377 20.77 -3.70 41.73
CA LEU A 377 20.08 -2.86 40.74
C LEU A 377 21.04 -1.83 40.12
N GLY A 378 22.35 -1.92 40.35
CA GLY A 378 23.34 -1.01 39.79
C GLY A 378 23.29 0.42 40.34
N ARG A 379 22.68 0.64 41.51
CA ARG A 379 22.72 1.94 42.20
C ARG A 379 24.10 2.15 42.79
N VAL A 380 24.46 3.41 43.08
CA VAL A 380 25.77 3.73 43.69
C VAL A 380 26.05 2.88 44.96
N ASP A 381 25.04 2.69 45.80
CA ASP A 381 25.16 1.92 47.05
C ASP A 381 25.30 0.40 46.81
N ASP A 382 24.84 -0.13 45.67
CA ASP A 382 24.92 -1.57 45.36
C ASP A 382 26.36 -2.03 45.07
N PHE A 383 27.28 -1.08 44.86
CA PHE A 383 28.70 -1.34 44.65
C PHE A 383 29.54 -1.23 45.93
N GLU A 384 28.94 -0.87 47.07
CA GLU A 384 29.65 -0.82 48.34
C GLU A 384 30.25 -2.21 48.65
N ASP A 385 31.57 -2.24 48.90
CA ASP A 385 32.36 -3.45 49.17
C ASP A 385 32.54 -4.46 48.02
N LEU A 386 32.22 -4.11 46.76
CA LEU A 386 32.49 -4.95 45.57
C LEU A 386 33.85 -4.63 44.91
N ASP A 387 34.58 -5.65 44.46
CA ASP A 387 35.78 -5.50 43.61
C ASP A 387 35.50 -5.96 42.18
N LEU A 388 35.26 -4.99 41.31
CA LEU A 388 34.95 -5.17 39.90
C LEU A 388 36.17 -4.96 38.98
N THR A 389 37.37 -4.74 39.53
CA THR A 389 38.58 -4.47 38.72
C THR A 389 38.84 -5.60 37.72
N GLY A 390 38.63 -5.34 36.42
CA GLY A 390 38.81 -6.34 35.36
C GLY A 390 37.71 -7.40 35.28
N LYS A 391 36.53 -7.13 35.87
CA LYS A 391 35.38 -8.03 35.95
C LYS A 391 34.12 -7.42 35.33
N ILE A 392 33.11 -8.27 35.14
CA ILE A 392 31.80 -7.93 34.60
C ILE A 392 30.84 -7.66 35.76
N ALA A 393 30.04 -6.60 35.65
CA ALA A 393 28.95 -6.33 36.59
C ALA A 393 27.64 -6.96 36.10
N LEU A 394 27.09 -7.92 36.83
CA LEU A 394 25.74 -8.45 36.63
C LEU A 394 24.75 -7.62 37.43
N MET A 395 23.72 -7.06 36.78
CA MET A 395 22.75 -6.17 37.40
C MET A 395 21.34 -6.50 36.91
N GLN A 396 20.32 -6.24 37.73
CA GLN A 396 18.93 -6.40 37.31
C GLN A 396 18.37 -5.06 36.77
N ARG A 397 17.50 -5.11 35.76
CA ARG A 397 16.70 -3.98 35.30
C ARG A 397 15.84 -3.42 36.44
N GLY A 398 15.71 -2.10 36.50
CA GLY A 398 14.85 -1.40 37.47
C GLY A 398 15.45 -0.11 38.03
N GLU A 399 14.58 0.75 38.58
CA GLU A 399 14.79 2.03 39.27
C GLU A 399 15.65 3.14 38.61
N ILE A 400 16.77 2.81 37.97
CA ILE A 400 17.70 3.76 37.36
C ILE A 400 17.95 3.41 35.89
N ALA A 401 18.40 4.39 35.10
CA ALA A 401 18.64 4.21 33.67
C ALA A 401 19.78 3.20 33.39
N PHE A 402 19.73 2.53 32.23
CA PHE A 402 20.75 1.55 31.83
C PHE A 402 22.15 2.18 31.70
N THR A 403 22.22 3.38 31.11
CA THR A 403 23.46 4.17 31.00
C THR A 403 24.01 4.55 32.38
N GLU A 404 23.14 4.83 33.34
CA GLU A 404 23.53 5.12 34.73
C GLU A 404 24.07 3.87 35.43
N LYS A 405 23.43 2.70 35.28
CA LYS A 405 23.94 1.41 35.77
C LYS A 405 25.35 1.13 35.23
N ALA A 406 25.55 1.27 33.92
CA ALA A 406 26.83 1.05 33.27
C ALA A 406 27.89 2.08 33.73
N THR A 407 27.50 3.34 33.94
CA THR A 407 28.39 4.37 34.50
C THR A 407 28.82 4.03 35.92
N ASN A 408 27.89 3.57 36.78
CA ASN A 408 28.21 3.17 38.14
C ASN A 408 29.12 1.93 38.19
N ALA A 409 28.89 0.95 37.31
CA ALA A 409 29.75 -0.21 37.15
C ALA A 409 31.17 0.18 36.70
N MET A 410 31.28 1.04 35.68
CA MET A 410 32.57 1.56 35.19
C MET A 410 33.33 2.30 36.30
N ASN A 411 32.65 3.16 37.05
CA ASN A 411 33.27 3.93 38.13
C ASN A 411 33.84 3.04 39.25
N ASN A 412 33.35 1.81 39.38
CA ASN A 412 33.84 0.80 40.32
C ASN A 412 34.81 -0.22 39.69
N GLY A 413 35.25 0.02 38.44
CA GLY A 413 36.31 -0.74 37.78
C GLY A 413 35.85 -1.89 36.89
N ALA A 414 34.53 -2.03 36.67
CA ALA A 414 34.00 -3.03 35.74
C ALA A 414 34.43 -2.71 34.31
N ILE A 415 34.69 -3.77 33.54
CA ILE A 415 35.05 -3.67 32.12
C ILE A 415 33.85 -3.84 31.19
N ALA A 416 32.75 -4.39 31.71
CA ALA A 416 31.49 -4.60 31.00
C ALA A 416 30.33 -4.76 31.99
N ALA A 417 29.11 -4.68 31.49
CA ALA A 417 27.87 -4.90 32.24
C ALA A 417 26.99 -5.96 31.55
N ILE A 418 26.35 -6.83 32.35
CA ILE A 418 25.24 -7.69 31.91
C ILE A 418 24.02 -7.27 32.72
N ILE A 419 22.95 -6.88 32.03
CA ILE A 419 21.71 -6.41 32.64
C ILE A 419 20.61 -7.42 32.29
N PHE A 420 20.08 -8.11 33.29
CA PHE A 420 18.97 -9.03 33.07
C PHE A 420 17.62 -8.37 33.37
N ASN A 421 16.59 -8.78 32.64
CA ASN A 421 15.27 -8.16 32.72
C ASN A 421 14.64 -8.34 34.12
N SER A 422 13.67 -7.48 34.46
CA SER A 422 12.87 -7.59 35.69
C SER A 422 11.56 -8.36 35.49
N GLU A 423 11.21 -8.60 34.22
CA GLU A 423 10.01 -9.29 33.76
C GLU A 423 10.41 -10.30 32.66
N PRO A 424 9.58 -11.33 32.37
CA PRO A 424 9.86 -12.27 31.27
C PRO A 424 10.07 -11.55 29.93
N GLY A 425 10.88 -12.15 29.04
CA GLY A 425 11.19 -11.61 27.72
C GLY A 425 12.48 -10.78 27.68
N ASN A 426 12.88 -10.42 26.46
CA ASN A 426 14.08 -9.65 26.15
C ASN A 426 13.79 -8.13 26.18
N PHE A 427 14.83 -7.31 26.18
CA PHE A 427 14.67 -5.85 26.15
C PHE A 427 15.85 -5.18 25.44
N GLY A 428 15.57 -4.05 24.78
CA GLY A 428 16.61 -3.18 24.23
C GLY A 428 17.15 -2.18 25.25
N MET A 429 18.36 -1.69 25.02
CA MET A 429 19.02 -0.69 25.85
C MET A 429 19.34 0.55 25.03
N ALA A 430 18.62 1.65 25.27
CA ALA A 430 18.85 2.92 24.59
C ALA A 430 19.81 3.84 25.37
N GLY A 431 20.66 4.57 24.64
CA GLY A 431 21.55 5.61 25.15
C GLY A 431 23.03 5.32 24.95
N THR A 432 23.89 6.30 25.25
CA THR A 432 25.35 6.15 25.12
C THR A 432 25.93 5.46 26.35
N PHE A 433 26.57 4.30 26.16
CA PHE A 433 27.16 3.51 27.22
C PHE A 433 28.67 3.78 27.38
N PRO A 434 29.18 3.88 28.61
CA PRO A 434 30.60 4.15 28.85
C PRO A 434 31.49 2.89 28.90
N ILE A 435 30.88 1.70 28.97
CA ILE A 435 31.48 0.37 28.89
C ILE A 435 30.51 -0.55 28.12
N PRO A 436 30.97 -1.62 27.46
CA PRO A 436 30.07 -2.56 26.79
C PRO A 436 29.03 -3.12 27.76
N ALA A 437 27.76 -3.02 27.39
CA ALA A 437 26.64 -3.51 28.16
C ALA A 437 25.84 -4.49 27.32
N PHE A 438 25.47 -5.62 27.92
CA PHE A 438 24.63 -6.64 27.33
C PHE A 438 23.31 -6.76 28.07
N SER A 439 22.23 -7.05 27.35
CA SER A 439 20.93 -7.37 27.95
C SER A 439 20.57 -8.82 27.71
N ILE A 440 20.02 -9.46 28.74
CA ILE A 440 19.55 -10.86 28.73
C ILE A 440 18.16 -10.97 29.37
N SER A 441 17.47 -12.08 29.13
CA SER A 441 16.14 -12.35 29.70
C SER A 441 16.17 -12.43 31.24
N LEU A 442 14.99 -12.34 31.87
CA LEU A 442 14.86 -12.58 33.31
C LEU A 442 15.30 -14.02 33.69
N GLU A 443 15.00 -15.00 32.84
CA GLU A 443 15.30 -16.42 33.08
C GLU A 443 16.82 -16.66 33.10
N ASP A 444 17.51 -16.19 32.06
CA ASP A 444 18.97 -16.29 31.97
C ASP A 444 19.68 -15.55 33.10
N GLY A 445 19.14 -14.39 33.50
CA GLY A 445 19.65 -13.64 34.65
C GLY A 445 19.54 -14.40 35.97
N ILE A 446 18.41 -15.06 36.20
CA ILE A 446 18.18 -15.90 37.39
C ILE A 446 19.11 -17.12 37.38
N ASP A 447 19.29 -17.75 36.22
CA ASP A 447 20.17 -18.90 36.08
C ASP A 447 21.64 -18.51 36.28
N LEU A 448 22.06 -17.37 35.72
CA LEU A 448 23.41 -16.84 35.93
C LEU A 448 23.66 -16.48 37.41
N LEU A 449 22.65 -15.95 38.11
CA LEU A 449 22.72 -15.73 39.56
C LEU A 449 22.83 -17.04 40.35
N ALA A 450 22.08 -18.07 39.96
CA ALA A 450 22.15 -19.38 40.60
C ALA A 450 23.53 -20.01 40.41
N GLN A 451 24.11 -19.91 39.20
CA GLN A 451 25.45 -20.37 38.89
C GLN A 451 26.51 -19.61 39.69
N LEU A 452 26.41 -18.28 39.77
CA LEU A 452 27.32 -17.45 40.57
C LEU A 452 27.25 -17.77 42.08
N GLY A 453 26.06 -18.16 42.56
CA GLY A 453 25.87 -18.64 43.93
C GLY A 453 26.53 -20.01 44.23
N LEU A 454 26.76 -20.81 43.19
CA LEU A 454 27.46 -22.10 43.27
C LEU A 454 28.97 -21.96 43.06
N ASP A 455 29.39 -21.06 42.17
CA ASP A 455 30.78 -20.77 41.84
C ASP A 455 31.06 -19.25 41.88
N PRO A 456 31.58 -18.72 42.99
CA PRO A 456 31.95 -17.31 43.11
C PRO A 456 33.08 -16.85 42.18
N ASP A 457 33.83 -17.78 41.58
CA ASP A 457 34.92 -17.51 40.64
C ASP A 457 34.48 -17.70 39.16
N LEU A 458 33.17 -17.81 38.91
CA LEU A 458 32.56 -18.01 37.60
C LEU A 458 33.14 -17.05 36.56
N GLN A 459 33.56 -17.62 35.44
CA GLN A 459 34.08 -16.88 34.29
C GLN A 459 33.00 -16.81 33.22
N VAL A 460 32.86 -15.64 32.61
CA VAL A 460 31.96 -15.36 31.51
C VAL A 460 32.78 -14.79 30.36
N ILE A 461 32.54 -15.31 29.16
CA ILE A 461 33.12 -14.82 27.92
C ILE A 461 32.03 -14.02 27.21
N MET A 462 32.36 -12.85 26.71
CA MET A 462 31.46 -12.09 25.83
C MET A 462 32.23 -11.69 24.60
N GLY A 463 31.58 -11.73 23.44
CA GLY A 463 32.21 -11.36 22.18
C GLY A 463 31.18 -11.16 21.09
N LEU A 464 31.67 -11.06 19.86
CA LEU A 464 30.87 -10.95 18.65
C LEU A 464 31.09 -12.16 17.75
N LEU A 465 29.99 -12.72 17.27
CA LEU A 465 29.96 -13.60 16.11
C LEU A 465 30.26 -12.76 14.86
N PRO A 466 30.86 -13.38 13.82
CA PRO A 466 31.07 -12.71 12.55
C PRO A 466 29.79 -12.07 12.01
N ALA A 467 29.95 -10.91 11.37
CA ALA A 467 28.87 -10.23 10.72
C ALA A 467 28.23 -11.09 9.61
N GLN A 468 26.91 -11.01 9.53
CA GLN A 468 26.05 -11.68 8.55
C GLN A 468 24.95 -10.71 8.15
N ASP A 469 24.44 -10.85 6.93
CA ASP A 469 23.24 -10.12 6.50
C ASP A 469 22.01 -10.64 7.25
N LEU A 470 21.45 -9.79 8.11
CA LEU A 470 20.31 -10.11 8.97
C LEU A 470 19.28 -8.98 8.91
N ILE A 471 18.00 -9.33 9.05
CA ILE A 471 16.94 -8.34 9.23
C ILE A 471 17.25 -7.53 10.49
N SER A 472 17.12 -6.20 10.40
CA SER A 472 17.38 -5.32 11.53
C SER A 472 16.30 -5.51 12.61
N ASP A 473 16.70 -5.70 13.87
CA ASP A 473 15.77 -5.93 14.99
C ASP A 473 14.69 -4.85 15.16
N PHE A 474 15.00 -3.61 14.77
CA PHE A 474 14.06 -2.49 14.83
C PHE A 474 13.05 -2.50 13.67
N SER A 475 13.31 -3.22 12.58
CA SER A 475 12.46 -3.17 11.38
C SER A 475 11.04 -3.60 11.71
N SER A 476 10.07 -2.78 11.32
CA SER A 476 8.67 -3.09 11.56
C SER A 476 8.18 -4.27 10.71
N ALA A 477 7.30 -5.07 11.29
CA ALA A 477 6.69 -6.26 10.70
C ALA A 477 5.21 -6.04 10.43
N GLY A 478 4.60 -6.85 9.58
CA GLY A 478 3.16 -6.87 9.35
C GLY A 478 2.45 -8.03 10.04
N PRO A 479 1.23 -8.41 9.58
CA PRO A 479 0.51 -7.80 8.46
C PRO A 479 -0.05 -6.40 8.79
N ALA A 480 -0.62 -5.71 7.81
CA ALA A 480 -1.50 -4.57 8.10
C ALA A 480 -2.78 -5.05 8.82
N ASN A 481 -3.57 -4.14 9.40
CA ASN A 481 -4.70 -4.53 10.25
C ASN A 481 -5.91 -5.15 9.52
N ASP A 482 -5.91 -5.10 8.19
CA ASP A 482 -6.84 -5.82 7.31
C ASP A 482 -6.32 -7.20 6.90
N TYR A 483 -5.17 -7.61 7.43
CA TYR A 483 -4.42 -8.83 7.11
C TYR A 483 -3.67 -8.84 5.77
N SER A 484 -3.55 -7.68 5.10
CA SER A 484 -2.67 -7.58 3.92
C SER A 484 -1.19 -7.73 4.31
N LEU A 485 -0.45 -8.45 3.48
CA LEU A 485 0.97 -8.70 3.70
C LEU A 485 1.78 -7.39 3.63
N LYS A 486 2.51 -7.13 4.71
CA LYS A 486 3.54 -6.09 4.82
C LYS A 486 4.70 -6.60 5.68
N PRO A 487 5.92 -6.08 5.51
CA PRO A 487 6.38 -5.21 4.41
C PRO A 487 6.38 -5.95 3.06
N ASP A 488 6.58 -5.22 1.96
CA ASP A 488 6.59 -5.80 0.61
C ASP A 488 7.97 -6.36 0.24
N ILE A 489 9.04 -5.65 0.61
CA ILE A 489 10.42 -5.98 0.25
C ILE A 489 11.38 -5.50 1.35
N THR A 490 12.61 -5.99 1.34
CA THR A 490 13.70 -5.62 2.26
C THR A 490 14.84 -4.95 1.49
N ALA A 491 15.51 -3.96 2.09
CA ALA A 491 16.70 -3.32 1.51
C ALA A 491 17.71 -2.89 2.59
N PRO A 492 18.96 -2.52 2.23
CA PRO A 492 19.96 -2.13 3.23
C PRO A 492 19.51 -0.89 3.99
N GLY A 493 19.38 -0.99 5.31
CA GLY A 493 18.90 0.10 6.15
C GLY A 493 19.63 0.27 7.47
N ASP A 494 20.51 -0.66 7.85
CA ASP A 494 21.37 -0.52 9.03
C ASP A 494 22.79 -0.10 8.62
N ALA A 495 23.40 0.78 9.42
CA ALA A 495 24.73 1.34 9.18
C ALA A 495 24.93 1.92 7.76
N VAL A 496 23.97 2.69 7.25
CA VAL A 496 24.02 3.30 5.91
C VAL A 496 24.75 4.65 5.96
N LEU A 497 25.91 4.74 5.29
CA LEU A 497 26.59 6.01 5.03
C LEU A 497 25.82 6.80 3.98
N SER A 498 25.46 8.05 4.28
CA SER A 498 24.92 8.97 3.28
C SER A 498 25.20 10.44 3.60
N THR A 499 24.77 11.36 2.71
CA THR A 499 24.98 12.81 2.83
C THR A 499 24.16 13.42 3.96
N VAL A 500 24.70 14.36 4.71
CA VAL A 500 23.96 15.22 5.65
C VAL A 500 24.30 16.68 5.37
N PRO A 501 23.53 17.66 5.88
CA PRO A 501 23.85 19.07 5.65
C PRO A 501 25.29 19.40 6.04
N GLU A 502 25.90 20.39 5.39
CA GLU A 502 27.31 20.75 5.65
C GLU A 502 27.54 21.11 7.13
N ALA A 503 26.54 21.72 7.78
CA ALA A 503 26.56 22.07 9.20
C ALA A 503 26.70 20.83 10.12
N ASP A 504 26.31 19.66 9.64
CA ASP A 504 26.27 18.39 10.36
C ASP A 504 27.41 17.45 9.95
N GLY A 505 28.33 17.89 9.08
CA GLY A 505 29.55 17.17 8.75
C GLY A 505 29.59 16.51 7.37
N LEU A 506 28.71 16.89 6.43
CA LEU A 506 28.58 16.39 5.05
C LEU A 506 28.16 14.92 4.90
N PHE A 507 28.61 14.03 5.78
CA PHE A 507 28.24 12.62 5.74
C PHE A 507 27.99 12.06 7.14
N ALA A 508 27.04 11.14 7.26
CA ALA A 508 26.77 10.41 8.48
C ALA A 508 26.34 8.97 8.18
N VAL A 509 26.60 8.08 9.14
CA VAL A 509 26.09 6.71 9.12
C VAL A 509 24.83 6.68 9.98
N LEU A 510 23.70 6.30 9.40
CA LEU A 510 22.40 6.18 10.08
C LEU A 510 21.82 4.77 9.89
N GLY A 511 20.94 4.36 10.81
CA GLY A 511 20.21 3.10 10.75
C GLY A 511 18.69 3.34 10.84
N GLY A 512 17.91 2.60 10.06
CA GLY A 512 16.45 2.68 10.03
C GLY A 512 15.87 2.16 8.71
N THR A 513 14.59 1.75 8.72
CA THR A 513 13.83 1.51 7.47
C THR A 513 13.75 2.77 6.59
N SER A 514 13.91 3.96 7.20
CA SER A 514 14.09 5.24 6.52
C SER A 514 15.29 5.28 5.57
N MET A 515 16.35 4.49 5.83
CA MET A 515 17.53 4.35 4.96
C MET A 515 17.37 3.18 3.96
N ALA A 516 16.50 2.21 4.24
CA ALA A 516 16.16 1.13 3.31
C ALA A 516 15.25 1.60 2.17
N SER A 517 14.19 2.36 2.48
CA SER A 517 13.25 2.94 1.50
C SER A 517 13.93 3.63 0.30
N PRO A 518 14.92 4.54 0.48
CA PRO A 518 15.56 5.21 -0.64
C PRO A 518 16.36 4.29 -1.56
N HIS A 519 16.82 3.12 -1.09
CA HIS A 519 17.42 2.13 -1.99
C HIS A 519 16.39 1.63 -3.01
N VAL A 520 15.19 1.26 -2.54
CA VAL A 520 14.09 0.79 -3.39
C VAL A 520 13.56 1.92 -4.29
N ALA A 521 13.45 3.15 -3.78
CA ALA A 521 13.03 4.30 -4.59
C ALA A 521 14.01 4.60 -5.74
N GLY A 522 15.32 4.55 -5.47
CA GLY A 522 16.34 4.66 -6.51
C GLY A 522 16.31 3.49 -7.50
N GLY A 523 16.13 2.26 -7.02
CA GLY A 523 15.95 1.09 -7.88
C GLY A 523 14.72 1.21 -8.81
N ALA A 524 13.60 1.71 -8.27
CA ALA A 524 12.40 2.02 -9.05
C ALA A 524 12.66 3.10 -10.11
N ALA A 525 13.46 4.13 -9.80
CA ALA A 525 13.85 5.15 -10.79
C ALA A 525 14.69 4.55 -11.94
N LEU A 526 15.62 3.63 -11.64
CA LEU A 526 16.39 2.92 -12.67
C LEU A 526 15.48 2.09 -13.59
N LEU A 527 14.53 1.34 -13.02
CA LEU A 527 13.57 0.56 -13.81
C LEU A 527 12.62 1.46 -14.61
N LYS A 528 12.18 2.59 -14.04
CA LYS A 528 11.33 3.56 -14.73
C LYS A 528 12.04 4.20 -15.92
N GLN A 529 13.34 4.50 -15.82
CA GLN A 529 14.13 4.94 -16.96
C GLN A 529 14.18 3.86 -18.06
N LYS A 530 14.35 2.59 -17.67
CA LYS A 530 14.44 1.46 -18.61
C LYS A 530 13.13 1.20 -19.37
N TYR A 531 12.01 1.13 -18.65
CA TYR A 531 10.73 0.69 -19.21
C TYR A 531 9.75 1.84 -19.51
N GLY A 532 9.90 3.00 -18.88
CA GLY A 532 9.03 4.16 -19.08
C GLY A 532 7.58 3.87 -18.70
N ASP A 533 6.65 4.17 -19.61
CA ASP A 533 5.21 3.92 -19.41
C ASP A 533 4.75 2.55 -19.94
N GLN A 534 5.69 1.66 -20.29
CA GLN A 534 5.36 0.29 -20.74
C GLN A 534 4.87 -0.61 -19.60
N LEU A 535 5.24 -0.27 -18.37
CA LEU A 535 4.82 -0.96 -17.15
C LEU A 535 3.95 -0.03 -16.31
N SER A 536 2.90 -0.60 -15.74
CA SER A 536 2.12 0.02 -14.67
C SER A 536 2.90 0.06 -13.35
N VAL A 537 2.42 0.85 -12.38
CA VAL A 537 3.04 0.93 -11.04
C VAL A 537 3.03 -0.44 -10.34
N GLU A 538 1.95 -1.21 -10.49
CA GLU A 538 1.84 -2.56 -9.94
C GLU A 538 2.86 -3.53 -10.57
N GLU A 539 3.15 -3.38 -11.86
CA GLU A 539 4.18 -4.17 -12.55
C GLU A 539 5.60 -3.77 -12.13
N TYR A 540 5.87 -2.50 -11.85
CA TYR A 540 7.15 -2.09 -11.25
C TYR A 540 7.33 -2.67 -9.85
N LYS A 541 6.28 -2.61 -9.02
CA LYS A 541 6.26 -3.24 -7.69
C LYS A 541 6.50 -4.75 -7.81
N ALA A 542 5.78 -5.43 -8.70
CA ALA A 542 5.94 -6.86 -8.94
C ALA A 542 7.35 -7.21 -9.41
N LEU A 543 7.92 -6.46 -10.35
CA LEU A 543 9.27 -6.75 -10.85
C LEU A 543 10.33 -6.68 -9.74
N LEU A 544 10.24 -5.67 -8.86
CA LEU A 544 11.13 -5.54 -7.71
C LEU A 544 10.96 -6.69 -6.71
N MET A 545 9.72 -7.11 -6.44
CA MET A 545 9.41 -8.18 -5.49
C MET A 545 9.65 -9.59 -6.06
N ASN A 546 9.38 -9.82 -7.34
CA ASN A 546 9.50 -11.13 -7.95
C ASN A 546 10.95 -11.60 -8.04
N THR A 547 11.90 -10.66 -8.06
CA THR A 547 13.31 -10.93 -8.34
C THR A 547 14.19 -10.82 -7.10
N SER A 548 13.58 -10.68 -5.92
CA SER A 548 14.30 -10.65 -4.64
C SER A 548 14.88 -12.02 -4.25
N PHE A 549 15.76 -12.03 -3.25
CA PHE A 549 16.26 -13.24 -2.61
C PHE A 549 15.99 -13.22 -1.10
N LEU A 550 15.91 -14.39 -0.47
CA LEU A 550 15.56 -14.51 0.94
C LEU A 550 16.78 -14.41 1.85
N LEU A 551 16.58 -13.80 3.02
CA LEU A 551 17.51 -13.90 4.14
C LEU A 551 17.08 -14.98 5.12
N TYR A 552 18.06 -15.46 5.86
CA TYR A 552 17.94 -16.46 6.93
C TYR A 552 18.62 -15.92 8.17
N ASP A 553 18.10 -16.29 9.33
CA ASP A 553 18.73 -15.95 10.60
C ASP A 553 20.06 -16.71 10.81
N ARG A 554 20.68 -16.53 11.97
CA ARG A 554 21.96 -17.19 12.30
C ARG A 554 21.82 -18.71 12.49
N GLU A 555 20.60 -19.20 12.65
CA GLU A 555 20.27 -20.61 12.84
C GLU A 555 19.84 -21.30 11.54
N ASP A 556 19.90 -20.58 10.40
CA ASP A 556 19.45 -21.03 9.09
C ASP A 556 17.92 -21.17 8.99
N ASN A 557 17.16 -20.51 9.88
CA ASN A 557 15.71 -20.39 9.76
C ASN A 557 15.35 -19.24 8.82
N LYS A 558 14.34 -19.46 7.98
CA LYS A 558 13.80 -18.45 7.08
C LYS A 558 13.04 -17.40 7.90
N TYR A 559 13.28 -16.11 7.66
CA TYR A 559 12.44 -15.07 8.27
C TYR A 559 10.99 -15.17 7.73
N PRO A 560 9.97 -14.89 8.57
CA PRO A 560 8.59 -14.84 8.14
C PRO A 560 8.36 -13.84 7.00
N VAL A 561 7.38 -14.10 6.13
CA VAL A 561 7.00 -13.17 5.05
C VAL A 561 6.53 -11.82 5.59
N THR A 562 5.94 -11.79 6.79
CA THR A 562 5.53 -10.56 7.48
C THR A 562 6.71 -9.77 8.05
N VAL A 563 7.93 -10.28 7.97
CA VAL A 563 9.16 -9.62 8.44
C VAL A 563 10.01 -9.15 7.26
N GLN A 564 10.28 -10.04 6.30
CA GLN A 564 11.15 -9.72 5.16
C GLN A 564 10.41 -9.41 3.84
N GLY A 565 9.08 -9.58 3.81
CA GLY A 565 8.28 -9.48 2.60
C GLY A 565 8.67 -10.52 1.55
N ALA A 566 8.80 -10.10 0.30
CA ALA A 566 9.33 -10.92 -0.77
C ALA A 566 10.83 -11.24 -0.60
N GLY A 567 11.55 -10.57 0.30
CA GLY A 567 12.99 -10.71 0.49
C GLY A 567 13.76 -9.45 0.11
N VAL A 568 15.07 -9.57 -0.08
CA VAL A 568 16.01 -8.47 -0.32
C VAL A 568 16.01 -8.03 -1.79
N LEU A 569 16.00 -6.72 -1.99
CA LEU A 569 16.15 -6.05 -3.28
C LEU A 569 17.38 -6.54 -4.06
N ASP A 570 17.18 -7.00 -5.29
CA ASP A 570 18.23 -7.36 -6.24
C ASP A 570 18.01 -6.66 -7.59
N MET A 571 18.72 -5.57 -7.80
CA MET A 571 18.68 -4.80 -9.05
C MET A 571 19.36 -5.50 -10.22
N TYR A 572 20.26 -6.45 -9.96
CA TYR A 572 20.84 -7.27 -11.02
C TYR A 572 19.76 -8.20 -11.58
N ALA A 573 19.04 -8.91 -10.71
CA ALA A 573 17.93 -9.77 -11.13
C ALA A 573 16.77 -8.97 -11.74
N ALA A 574 16.30 -7.90 -11.09
CA ALA A 574 15.23 -7.04 -11.60
C ALA A 574 15.59 -6.40 -12.96
N GLY A 575 16.84 -5.97 -13.10
CA GLY A 575 17.36 -5.35 -14.31
C GLY A 575 17.46 -6.28 -15.49
N TRP A 576 17.74 -7.56 -15.28
CA TRP A 576 17.92 -8.55 -16.36
C TRP A 576 16.73 -9.48 -16.58
N SER A 577 15.70 -9.39 -15.74
CA SER A 577 14.51 -10.24 -15.86
C SER A 577 13.82 -10.10 -17.21
N ARG A 578 13.46 -11.24 -17.81
CA ARG A 578 12.64 -11.30 -19.03
C ARG A 578 11.14 -11.36 -18.73
N GLY A 579 10.73 -11.50 -17.48
CA GLY A 579 9.32 -11.57 -17.12
C GLY A 579 8.98 -10.97 -15.75
N LEU A 580 7.68 -10.90 -15.47
CA LEU A 580 7.13 -10.57 -14.17
C LEU A 580 5.81 -11.30 -13.96
N ALA A 581 5.40 -11.46 -12.70
CA ALA A 581 4.17 -12.14 -12.30
C ALA A 581 3.34 -11.28 -11.36
N LEU A 582 2.04 -11.19 -11.63
CA LEU A 582 1.04 -10.48 -10.82
C LEU A 582 0.04 -11.49 -10.22
N PRO A 583 -0.54 -11.19 -9.03
CA PRO A 583 -0.20 -10.07 -8.16
C PRO A 583 1.21 -10.22 -7.55
N ALA A 584 1.79 -9.11 -7.09
CA ALA A 584 3.15 -9.10 -6.52
C ALA A 584 3.25 -9.91 -5.20
N SER A 585 2.13 -10.09 -4.51
CA SER A 585 1.95 -10.89 -3.29
C SER A 585 0.48 -11.33 -3.19
N ILE A 586 0.19 -12.38 -2.43
CA ILE A 586 -1.18 -12.86 -2.19
C ILE A 586 -1.45 -12.91 -0.68
N SER A 587 -2.51 -12.23 -0.23
CA SER A 587 -3.00 -12.22 1.15
C SER A 587 -4.38 -12.87 1.21
N LEU A 588 -4.49 -14.13 1.66
CA LEU A 588 -5.72 -14.94 1.46
C LEU A 588 -6.97 -14.40 2.17
N ARG A 589 -6.82 -13.58 3.22
CA ARG A 589 -7.94 -12.91 3.89
C ARG A 589 -8.48 -11.70 3.14
N VAL A 590 -7.68 -11.14 2.24
CA VAL A 590 -8.01 -9.97 1.42
C VAL A 590 -8.37 -10.41 0.01
N ASP A 591 -7.51 -11.22 -0.61
CA ASP A 591 -7.62 -11.63 -2.02
C ASP A 591 -8.51 -12.89 -2.19
N GLY A 592 -8.80 -13.59 -1.10
CA GLY A 592 -9.53 -14.85 -1.11
C GLY A 592 -8.62 -16.06 -1.43
N THR A 593 -9.23 -17.24 -1.46
CA THR A 593 -8.51 -18.51 -1.64
C THR A 593 -8.30 -18.90 -3.11
N GLU A 594 -9.00 -18.27 -4.04
CA GLU A 594 -8.87 -18.48 -5.49
C GLU A 594 -8.27 -17.22 -6.11
N ASN A 595 -7.07 -17.34 -6.71
CA ASN A 595 -6.33 -16.20 -7.25
C ASN A 595 -5.89 -16.46 -8.69
N THR A 596 -6.03 -15.47 -9.56
CA THR A 596 -5.46 -15.52 -10.92
C THR A 596 -4.04 -14.95 -10.89
N VAL A 597 -3.08 -15.75 -11.36
CA VAL A 597 -1.69 -15.32 -11.55
C VAL A 597 -1.47 -15.01 -13.01
N THR A 598 -1.04 -13.78 -13.27
CA THR A 598 -0.80 -13.24 -14.62
C THR A 598 0.70 -13.12 -14.84
N VAL A 599 1.25 -13.85 -15.80
CA VAL A 599 2.69 -13.86 -16.14
C VAL A 599 2.90 -13.08 -17.42
N ARG A 600 3.69 -12.01 -17.37
CA ARG A 600 4.03 -11.17 -18.52
C ARG A 600 5.46 -11.44 -18.96
N ASN A 601 5.64 -11.71 -20.25
CA ASN A 601 6.94 -11.85 -20.89
C ASN A 601 7.33 -10.52 -21.54
N LEU A 602 8.43 -9.93 -21.10
CA LEU A 602 8.99 -8.65 -21.54
C LEU A 602 10.03 -8.80 -22.66
N SER A 603 10.32 -10.04 -23.07
CA SER A 603 11.33 -10.34 -24.08
C SER A 603 10.73 -10.65 -25.45
N ASP A 604 11.61 -10.64 -26.46
CA ASP A 604 11.27 -10.97 -27.85
C ASP A 604 11.26 -12.49 -28.14
N GLU A 605 11.42 -13.33 -27.12
CA GLU A 605 11.43 -14.79 -27.23
C GLU A 605 10.35 -15.42 -26.33
N GLU A 606 9.83 -16.58 -26.72
CA GLU A 606 8.90 -17.35 -25.89
C GLU A 606 9.63 -17.94 -24.68
N ILE A 607 8.99 -17.90 -23.50
CA ILE A 607 9.54 -18.43 -22.26
C ILE A 607 8.57 -19.43 -21.67
N THR A 608 9.09 -20.57 -21.22
CA THR A 608 8.33 -21.53 -20.41
C THR A 608 8.87 -21.51 -18.99
N TYR A 609 7.99 -21.35 -18.01
CA TYR A 609 8.27 -21.40 -16.58
C TYR A 609 7.73 -22.71 -15.98
N GLU A 610 8.56 -23.38 -15.21
CA GLU A 610 8.15 -24.43 -14.26
C GLU A 610 7.63 -23.76 -12.99
N ILE A 611 6.49 -24.24 -12.46
CA ILE A 611 5.79 -23.62 -11.33
C ILE A 611 5.88 -24.52 -10.10
N GLU A 612 6.29 -23.95 -8.98
CA GLU A 612 6.36 -24.63 -7.68
C GLU A 612 5.79 -23.74 -6.57
N PHE A 613 4.93 -24.30 -5.70
CA PHE A 613 4.53 -23.62 -4.47
C PHE A 613 5.24 -24.27 -3.27
N VAL A 614 6.05 -23.47 -2.58
CA VAL A 614 6.86 -23.90 -1.43
C VAL A 614 6.23 -23.36 -0.15
N SER A 615 5.68 -24.26 0.68
CA SER A 615 5.12 -23.95 1.99
C SER A 615 5.19 -25.16 2.92
N ASP A 616 5.43 -24.92 4.20
CA ASP A 616 5.34 -25.95 5.25
C ASP A 616 3.92 -26.11 5.81
N THR A 617 3.06 -25.10 5.62
CA THR A 617 1.80 -24.94 6.36
C THR A 617 0.57 -24.72 5.47
N LEU A 618 0.74 -24.47 4.17
CA LEU A 618 -0.33 -24.26 3.19
C LEU A 618 -0.21 -25.24 2.03
N ALA A 619 -1.35 -25.66 1.50
CA ALA A 619 -1.43 -26.40 0.25
C ALA A 619 -2.14 -25.58 -0.82
N ALA A 620 -1.78 -25.80 -2.08
CA ALA A 620 -2.41 -25.14 -3.22
C ALA A 620 -2.53 -26.08 -4.43
N GLU A 621 -3.57 -25.86 -5.24
CA GLU A 621 -3.75 -26.47 -6.57
C GLU A 621 -3.39 -25.45 -7.66
N TYR A 622 -2.49 -25.83 -8.58
CA TYR A 622 -1.95 -24.98 -9.66
C TYR A 622 -1.40 -25.86 -10.81
N PRO A 623 -1.21 -25.33 -12.04
CA PRO A 623 -0.56 -26.08 -13.13
C PRO A 623 0.95 -26.22 -12.93
N GLU A 624 1.56 -27.29 -13.47
CA GLU A 624 3.01 -27.55 -13.32
C GLU A 624 3.91 -26.61 -14.15
N GLU A 625 3.41 -26.08 -15.26
CA GLU A 625 4.16 -25.19 -16.16
C GLU A 625 3.25 -24.17 -16.85
N ILE A 626 3.84 -23.06 -17.31
CA ILE A 626 3.20 -22.07 -18.16
C ILE A 626 4.16 -21.59 -19.25
N THR A 627 3.68 -21.54 -20.50
CA THR A 627 4.44 -21.01 -21.64
C THR A 627 3.85 -19.66 -22.05
N VAL A 628 4.68 -18.62 -22.01
CA VAL A 628 4.29 -17.24 -22.31
C VAL A 628 4.97 -16.78 -23.60
N PRO A 629 4.21 -16.48 -24.68
CA PRO A 629 4.77 -15.97 -25.91
C PRO A 629 5.53 -14.64 -25.72
N ALA A 630 6.45 -14.35 -26.64
CA ALA A 630 7.19 -13.09 -26.67
C ALA A 630 6.26 -11.87 -26.60
N ASN A 631 6.58 -10.90 -25.74
CA ASN A 631 5.82 -9.66 -25.53
C ASN A 631 4.31 -9.89 -25.25
N PHE A 632 3.96 -11.02 -24.63
CA PHE A 632 2.59 -11.41 -24.34
C PHE A 632 2.40 -11.74 -22.86
N THR A 633 1.16 -11.98 -22.48
CA THR A 633 0.75 -12.29 -21.12
C THR A 633 -0.14 -13.53 -21.14
N GLU A 634 0.09 -14.44 -20.20
CA GLU A 634 -0.72 -15.63 -19.98
C GLU A 634 -1.11 -15.73 -18.52
N GLU A 635 -2.21 -16.43 -18.24
CA GLU A 635 -2.80 -16.50 -16.90
C GLU A 635 -3.07 -17.93 -16.47
N PHE A 636 -2.98 -18.18 -15.18
CA PHE A 636 -3.45 -19.42 -14.57
C PHE A 636 -4.12 -19.16 -13.22
N LEU A 637 -4.98 -20.11 -12.82
CA LEU A 637 -5.62 -20.08 -11.50
C LEU A 637 -4.78 -20.87 -10.50
N ILE A 638 -4.60 -20.31 -9.31
CA ILE A 638 -4.11 -21.00 -8.11
C ILE A 638 -5.22 -21.00 -7.05
N THR A 639 -5.44 -22.14 -6.41
CA THR A 639 -6.45 -22.31 -5.36
C THR A 639 -5.81 -22.84 -4.09
N PHE A 640 -5.93 -22.10 -2.99
CA PHE A 640 -5.35 -22.44 -1.69
C PHE A 640 -6.33 -23.21 -0.81
N ASP A 641 -5.84 -24.25 -0.15
CA ASP A 641 -6.58 -24.98 0.87
C ASP A 641 -6.30 -24.39 2.26
N VAL A 642 -7.31 -23.73 2.81
CA VAL A 642 -7.29 -23.15 4.17
C VAL A 642 -8.15 -23.96 5.15
N THR A 643 -8.53 -25.18 4.79
CA THR A 643 -9.32 -26.05 5.67
C THR A 643 -8.44 -26.75 6.71
N ASP A 644 -8.96 -26.85 7.94
CA ASP A 644 -8.29 -27.54 9.05
C ASP A 644 -6.86 -27.02 9.39
N LEU A 645 -6.60 -25.72 9.16
CA LEU A 645 -5.38 -25.06 9.61
C LEU A 645 -5.38 -24.85 11.13
N ASP A 646 -4.21 -24.94 11.75
CA ASP A 646 -4.02 -24.53 13.14
C ASP A 646 -4.13 -23.00 13.27
N GLU A 647 -4.49 -22.48 14.43
CA GLU A 647 -4.53 -21.02 14.65
C GLU A 647 -3.12 -20.42 14.54
N GLY A 648 -2.96 -19.32 13.79
CA GLY A 648 -1.69 -18.62 13.62
C GLY A 648 -1.32 -18.27 12.19
N HIS A 649 -0.03 -18.04 11.96
CA HIS A 649 0.53 -17.61 10.67
C HIS A 649 0.78 -18.80 9.74
N HIS A 650 0.37 -18.64 8.48
CA HIS A 650 0.56 -19.61 7.41
C HIS A 650 1.11 -18.89 6.18
N GLU A 651 2.20 -19.39 5.61
CA GLU A 651 2.93 -18.66 4.56
C GLU A 651 3.58 -19.58 3.53
N GLY A 652 3.92 -19.03 2.37
CA GLY A 652 4.61 -19.75 1.31
C GLY A 652 5.12 -18.84 0.19
N TYR A 653 5.79 -19.44 -0.79
CA TYR A 653 6.25 -18.75 -2.00
C TYR A 653 5.81 -19.54 -3.23
N LEU A 654 5.16 -18.87 -4.17
CA LEU A 654 4.96 -19.39 -5.51
C LEU A 654 6.16 -18.99 -6.36
N ILE A 655 6.91 -19.97 -6.87
CA ILE A 655 8.15 -19.79 -7.62
C ILE A 655 7.92 -20.22 -9.06
N LEU A 656 8.26 -19.35 -10.00
CA LEU A 656 8.24 -19.60 -11.44
C LEU A 656 9.69 -19.61 -11.93
N THR A 657 10.21 -20.79 -12.27
CA THR A 657 11.59 -20.96 -12.74
C THR A 657 11.61 -21.11 -14.25
N PRO A 658 12.31 -20.25 -15.00
CA PRO A 658 12.39 -20.36 -16.45
C PRO A 658 13.20 -21.59 -16.86
N THR A 659 12.71 -22.30 -17.87
CA THR A 659 13.36 -23.51 -18.42
C THR A 659 14.66 -23.22 -19.20
N THR A 660 14.98 -21.95 -19.43
CA THR A 660 16.20 -21.49 -20.10
C THR A 660 16.80 -20.35 -19.31
N ASP A 661 18.12 -20.29 -19.16
CA ASP A 661 18.79 -19.17 -18.50
C ASP A 661 18.97 -17.97 -19.44
N VAL A 662 19.06 -16.77 -18.88
CA VAL A 662 19.46 -15.53 -19.56
C VAL A 662 20.98 -15.54 -19.77
N ILE A 663 21.43 -15.21 -20.98
CA ILE A 663 22.86 -14.96 -21.25
C ILE A 663 23.14 -13.48 -21.01
N VAL A 664 23.76 -13.14 -19.89
CA VAL A 664 24.02 -11.75 -19.48
C VAL A 664 25.32 -11.23 -20.08
N ASP A 665 26.32 -12.10 -20.23
CA ASP A 665 27.56 -11.78 -20.95
C ASP A 665 28.02 -12.97 -21.81
N SER A 666 27.96 -12.76 -23.12
CA SER A 666 28.35 -13.75 -24.13
C SER A 666 29.86 -14.00 -24.19
N GLU A 667 30.70 -13.06 -23.74
CA GLU A 667 32.16 -13.20 -23.75
C GLU A 667 32.67 -14.02 -22.56
N THR A 668 32.06 -13.85 -21.38
CA THR A 668 32.40 -14.62 -20.16
C THR A 668 31.54 -15.87 -19.96
N SER A 669 30.49 -16.06 -20.77
CA SER A 669 29.49 -17.13 -20.61
C SER A 669 28.75 -17.08 -19.27
N LEU A 670 28.55 -15.88 -18.72
CA LEU A 670 27.78 -15.67 -17.50
C LEU A 670 26.29 -15.80 -17.80
N THR A 671 25.62 -16.68 -17.05
CA THR A 671 24.18 -16.95 -17.18
C THR A 671 23.45 -16.63 -15.87
N LEU A 672 22.23 -16.10 -15.98
CA LEU A 672 21.34 -15.77 -14.86
C LEU A 672 20.03 -16.53 -15.03
N THR A 673 19.54 -17.13 -13.96
CA THR A 673 18.17 -17.67 -13.89
C THR A 673 17.26 -16.56 -13.36
N ASP A 674 16.43 -15.99 -14.23
CA ASP A 674 15.46 -14.93 -13.91
C ASP A 674 14.16 -15.53 -13.35
N SER A 675 14.29 -16.30 -12.27
CA SER A 675 13.14 -16.83 -11.54
C SER A 675 12.29 -15.71 -10.95
N LEU A 676 10.98 -15.94 -10.92
CA LEU A 676 10.01 -15.03 -10.32
C LEU A 676 9.42 -15.67 -9.07
N GLN A 677 9.24 -14.90 -8.01
CA GLN A 677 8.56 -15.37 -6.80
C GLN A 677 7.40 -14.48 -6.36
N ILE A 678 6.37 -15.07 -5.78
CA ILE A 678 5.23 -14.36 -5.19
C ILE A 678 5.04 -14.88 -3.76
N PRO A 679 5.26 -14.05 -2.73
CA PRO A 679 4.96 -14.44 -1.35
C PRO A 679 3.45 -14.57 -1.14
N VAL A 680 3.05 -15.58 -0.36
CA VAL A 680 1.67 -15.88 0.02
C VAL A 680 1.56 -15.86 1.53
N TYR A 681 0.53 -15.19 2.05
CA TYR A 681 0.27 -15.07 3.48
C TYR A 681 -1.19 -15.33 3.84
N HIS A 682 -1.39 -16.03 4.96
CA HIS A 682 -2.68 -16.26 5.60
C HIS A 682 -2.51 -16.24 7.13
N TYR A 683 -3.54 -15.75 7.81
CA TYR A 683 -3.65 -15.88 9.26
C TYR A 683 -4.96 -16.57 9.62
N GLU A 684 -4.86 -17.74 10.24
CA GLU A 684 -6.02 -18.47 10.75
C GLU A 684 -6.36 -18.00 12.16
N GLY A 685 -7.61 -17.59 12.39
CA GLY A 685 -8.08 -17.07 13.68
C GLY A 685 -8.17 -15.54 13.76
N THR A 686 -8.04 -14.98 14.95
CA THR A 686 -8.01 -13.53 15.19
C THR A 686 -6.66 -13.12 15.75
N LEU A 687 -6.08 -12.03 15.26
CA LEU A 687 -4.79 -11.56 15.74
C LEU A 687 -5.06 -10.64 16.93
N GLU A 688 -4.70 -11.07 18.14
CA GLU A 688 -5.04 -10.38 19.39
C GLU A 688 -4.23 -9.08 19.63
N ASP A 689 -3.19 -8.84 18.81
CA ASP A 689 -2.31 -7.66 18.91
C ASP A 689 -2.95 -6.36 18.40
N PHE A 690 -4.07 -6.46 17.67
CA PHE A 690 -4.92 -5.31 17.36
C PHE A 690 -5.93 -5.09 18.47
N PHE A 691 -6.01 -3.88 19.02
CA PHE A 691 -6.92 -3.65 20.13
C PHE A 691 -8.39 -3.54 19.71
N ILE A 692 -8.73 -3.30 18.44
CA ILE A 692 -10.05 -3.68 17.91
C ILE A 692 -9.96 -5.14 17.45
N VAL A 693 -10.33 -6.06 18.34
CA VAL A 693 -10.23 -7.51 18.09
C VAL A 693 -11.24 -7.94 17.03
N ASP A 694 -12.49 -7.55 17.22
CA ASP A 694 -13.61 -7.95 16.38
C ASP A 694 -14.49 -6.75 16.03
N PHE A 695 -15.06 -6.76 14.83
CA PHE A 695 -16.00 -5.76 14.34
C PHE A 695 -17.00 -6.44 13.40
N GLU A 696 -18.22 -6.60 13.91
CA GLU A 696 -19.33 -7.31 13.29
C GLU A 696 -20.49 -6.35 13.01
N ILE A 697 -20.87 -6.28 11.74
CA ILE A 697 -22.12 -5.69 11.28
C ILE A 697 -22.78 -6.67 10.30
N PRO A 698 -24.11 -6.61 10.09
CA PRO A 698 -24.72 -7.35 9.00
C PRO A 698 -24.16 -6.85 7.67
N ARG A 699 -23.84 -7.75 6.75
CA ARG A 699 -23.45 -7.36 5.37
C ARG A 699 -24.60 -6.70 4.61
N VAL A 700 -25.84 -7.06 4.94
CA VAL A 700 -27.04 -6.57 4.26
C VAL A 700 -28.13 -6.25 5.26
N VAL A 701 -28.76 -5.09 5.09
CA VAL A 701 -29.99 -4.69 5.79
C VAL A 701 -30.99 -4.12 4.79
N TYR A 702 -32.28 -4.24 5.07
CA TYR A 702 -33.29 -3.52 4.30
C TYR A 702 -33.29 -2.04 4.69
N VAL A 703 -33.71 -1.17 3.75
CA VAL A 703 -33.97 0.25 4.04
C VAL A 703 -34.87 0.37 5.29
N GLU A 704 -34.50 1.29 6.19
CA GLU A 704 -35.16 1.51 7.49
C GLU A 704 -35.10 0.32 8.48
N GLN A 705 -34.39 -0.76 8.17
CA GLN A 705 -34.21 -1.87 9.11
C GLN A 705 -33.13 -1.52 10.15
N PRO A 706 -33.47 -1.46 11.45
CA PRO A 706 -32.46 -1.29 12.48
C PRO A 706 -31.57 -2.53 12.60
N PHE A 707 -30.28 -2.33 12.87
CA PHE A 707 -29.33 -3.42 13.05
C PHE A 707 -28.37 -3.21 14.23
N ASP A 708 -27.76 -4.28 14.69
CA ASP A 708 -26.80 -4.24 15.78
C ASP A 708 -25.39 -4.10 15.22
N VAL A 709 -24.58 -3.25 15.87
CA VAL A 709 -23.14 -3.17 15.64
C VAL A 709 -22.44 -3.76 16.86
N LYS A 710 -21.63 -4.80 16.66
CA LYS A 710 -20.90 -5.48 17.72
C LYS A 710 -19.41 -5.39 17.47
N PHE A 711 -18.64 -5.05 18.50
CA PHE A 711 -17.19 -5.01 18.41
C PHE A 711 -16.55 -5.35 19.75
N THR A 712 -15.29 -5.81 19.72
CA THR A 712 -14.55 -6.18 20.94
C THR A 712 -13.25 -5.41 21.02
N MET A 713 -13.00 -4.79 22.18
CA MET A 713 -11.75 -4.10 22.47
C MET A 713 -10.88 -4.90 23.43
N ALA A 714 -9.60 -5.12 23.10
CA ALA A 714 -8.67 -5.90 23.92
C ALA A 714 -8.23 -5.14 25.19
N GLN A 715 -8.25 -3.81 25.14
CA GLN A 715 -7.80 -2.93 26.22
C GLN A 715 -8.69 -1.69 26.35
N ASP A 716 -8.49 -0.94 27.43
CA ASP A 716 -9.19 0.32 27.65
C ASP A 716 -8.75 1.35 26.61
N VAL A 717 -9.72 2.05 26.00
CA VAL A 717 -9.47 3.08 24.98
C VAL A 717 -9.86 4.46 25.50
N ALA A 718 -9.12 5.47 25.04
CA ALA A 718 -9.40 6.87 25.36
C ALA A 718 -10.71 7.31 24.69
N TYR A 719 -10.95 6.88 23.44
CA TYR A 719 -12.22 7.07 22.74
C TYR A 719 -12.38 6.12 21.55
N PHE A 720 -13.62 5.92 21.13
CA PHE A 720 -13.96 5.28 19.85
C PHE A 720 -15.13 6.01 19.17
N ASP A 721 -15.22 5.89 17.84
CA ASP A 721 -16.28 6.44 17.00
C ASP A 721 -16.61 5.46 15.86
N ILE A 722 -17.83 5.53 15.33
CA ILE A 722 -18.25 4.76 14.17
C ILE A 722 -18.66 5.72 13.05
N GLY A 723 -17.83 5.83 12.01
CA GLY A 723 -18.11 6.61 10.81
C GLY A 723 -18.86 5.81 9.76
N VAL A 724 -19.64 6.51 8.94
CA VAL A 724 -20.40 5.95 7.83
C VAL A 724 -20.07 6.73 6.56
N TYR A 725 -19.65 6.00 5.54
CA TYR A 725 -19.25 6.54 4.24
C TYR A 725 -19.94 5.77 3.12
N ASP A 726 -20.12 6.38 1.95
CA ASP A 726 -20.43 5.61 0.74
C ASP A 726 -19.15 4.99 0.13
N LEU A 727 -19.30 4.19 -0.93
CA LEU A 727 -18.15 3.56 -1.61
C LEU A 727 -17.20 4.59 -2.25
N GLU A 728 -17.69 5.78 -2.53
CA GLU A 728 -16.88 6.90 -3.01
C GLU A 728 -16.15 7.65 -1.88
N GLY A 729 -16.31 7.22 -0.63
CA GLY A 729 -15.66 7.79 0.55
C GLY A 729 -16.31 9.09 1.05
N ASN A 730 -17.49 9.47 0.54
CA ASN A 730 -18.20 10.62 1.07
C ASN A 730 -18.76 10.29 2.45
N TYR A 731 -18.56 11.21 3.38
CA TYR A 731 -19.06 11.06 4.75
C TYR A 731 -20.57 11.28 4.83
N TRP A 732 -21.30 10.29 5.35
CA TRP A 732 -22.75 10.32 5.55
C TRP A 732 -23.16 10.58 7.00
N GLY A 733 -22.28 10.29 7.96
CA GLY A 733 -22.53 10.55 9.38
C GLY A 733 -21.74 9.66 10.32
N TYR A 734 -22.03 9.75 11.61
CA TYR A 734 -21.45 8.92 12.66
C TYR A 734 -22.50 8.45 13.68
N VAL A 735 -22.16 7.40 14.41
CA VAL A 735 -22.94 6.80 15.51
C VAL A 735 -22.29 7.18 16.84
N PRO A 736 -23.01 7.33 17.97
CA PRO A 736 -22.52 8.15 19.09
C PRO A 736 -21.15 7.80 19.66
N PHE A 737 -20.33 8.85 19.74
CA PHE A 737 -19.05 8.99 20.44
C PHE A 737 -19.09 8.54 21.91
N GLU A 738 -18.18 7.64 22.30
CA GLU A 738 -17.90 7.35 23.71
C GLU A 738 -16.43 7.61 24.08
N SER A 739 -16.23 8.26 25.23
CA SER A 739 -14.91 8.55 25.80
C SER A 739 -14.65 7.68 27.03
N GLY A 740 -13.45 7.11 27.15
CA GLY A 740 -13.02 6.30 28.29
C GLY A 740 -13.70 4.94 28.35
N ALA A 741 -13.74 4.24 27.22
CA ALA A 741 -14.40 2.94 27.10
C ALA A 741 -13.48 1.82 27.60
N GLN A 742 -14.06 0.90 28.38
CA GLN A 742 -13.32 -0.23 28.93
C GLN A 742 -13.14 -1.36 27.91
N ALA A 743 -12.07 -2.13 28.09
CA ALA A 743 -11.87 -3.39 27.40
C ALA A 743 -13.10 -4.31 27.52
N GLY A 744 -13.41 -5.03 26.45
CA GLY A 744 -14.53 -5.97 26.39
C GLY A 744 -15.36 -5.84 25.11
N THR A 745 -16.43 -6.64 25.04
CA THR A 745 -17.37 -6.63 23.91
C THR A 745 -18.46 -5.57 24.12
N TRP A 746 -18.62 -4.72 23.11
CA TRP A 746 -19.63 -3.69 23.02
C TRP A 746 -20.66 -4.07 21.96
N THR A 747 -21.91 -3.69 22.20
CA THR A 747 -22.97 -3.85 21.21
C THR A 747 -23.85 -2.63 21.22
N TYR A 748 -23.86 -1.92 20.11
CA TYR A 748 -24.82 -0.85 19.87
C TYR A 748 -26.07 -1.47 19.24
N HIS A 749 -27.17 -1.49 19.99
CA HIS A 749 -28.41 -2.13 19.55
C HIS A 749 -29.29 -1.20 18.72
N GLY A 750 -29.84 -1.72 17.62
CA GLY A 750 -30.87 -1.06 16.84
C GLY A 750 -30.45 0.26 16.21
N LEU A 751 -29.27 0.28 15.61
CA LEU A 751 -28.77 1.39 14.81
C LEU A 751 -29.67 1.65 13.61
N GLU A 752 -30.23 2.86 13.55
CA GLU A 752 -30.98 3.39 12.41
C GLU A 752 -30.17 4.51 11.76
N LEU A 753 -29.57 4.24 10.59
CA LEU A 753 -28.75 5.23 9.89
C LEU A 753 -29.58 6.16 8.99
N GLY A 754 -30.83 5.80 8.67
CA GLY A 754 -31.69 6.58 7.78
C GLY A 754 -31.12 6.75 6.36
N LEU A 755 -30.20 5.88 5.98
CA LEU A 755 -29.50 5.91 4.70
C LEU A 755 -30.42 5.44 3.56
N PRO A 756 -30.31 6.04 2.37
CA PRO A 756 -30.96 5.49 1.19
C PRO A 756 -30.37 4.11 0.83
N PRO A 757 -31.08 3.30 0.03
CA PRO A 757 -30.50 2.09 -0.51
C PRO A 757 -29.23 2.40 -1.30
N GLY A 758 -28.20 1.57 -1.12
CA GLY A 758 -26.83 1.79 -1.58
C GLY A 758 -25.83 0.96 -0.80
N HIS A 759 -24.56 1.08 -1.16
CA HIS A 759 -23.45 0.40 -0.51
C HIS A 759 -22.63 1.40 0.30
N TYR A 760 -22.29 1.02 1.52
CA TYR A 760 -21.64 1.88 2.50
C TYR A 760 -20.45 1.18 3.15
N VAL A 761 -19.47 1.98 3.55
CA VAL A 761 -18.38 1.58 4.43
C VAL A 761 -18.67 2.11 5.83
N ILE A 762 -18.72 1.20 6.80
CA ILE A 762 -18.82 1.53 8.21
C ILE A 762 -17.42 1.38 8.81
N GLU A 763 -16.90 2.44 9.41
CA GLU A 763 -15.58 2.48 10.00
C GLU A 763 -15.70 2.56 11.52
N LEU A 764 -15.13 1.60 12.24
CA LEU A 764 -14.88 1.69 13.67
C LEU A 764 -13.47 2.21 13.88
N TYR A 765 -13.41 3.39 14.47
CA TYR A 765 -12.20 4.08 14.85
C TYR A 765 -12.03 3.96 16.38
N ALA A 766 -10.83 3.67 16.88
CA ALA A 766 -10.52 3.66 18.30
C ALA A 766 -9.08 4.11 18.56
N GLU A 767 -8.84 4.78 19.69
CA GLU A 767 -7.50 5.24 20.09
C GLU A 767 -7.31 5.13 21.61
N THR A 768 -6.09 4.77 22.01
CA THR A 768 -5.62 4.83 23.39
C THR A 768 -4.85 6.14 23.61
N THR A 769 -3.95 6.20 24.59
CA THR A 769 -3.00 7.32 24.69
C THR A 769 -1.80 7.19 23.75
N GLU A 770 -1.56 5.99 23.22
CA GLU A 770 -0.33 5.64 22.48
C GLU A 770 -0.60 4.92 21.15
N TRP A 771 -1.82 4.41 20.93
CA TRP A 771 -2.17 3.52 19.82
C TRP A 771 -3.44 3.99 19.13
N PHE A 772 -3.50 3.79 17.81
CA PHE A 772 -4.65 4.04 16.96
C PHE A 772 -5.01 2.76 16.21
N ASP A 773 -6.29 2.43 16.12
CA ASP A 773 -6.77 1.31 15.31
C ASP A 773 -8.05 1.72 14.58
N LEU A 774 -8.20 1.21 13.35
CA LEU A 774 -9.27 1.54 12.43
C LEU A 774 -9.66 0.27 11.68
N LYS A 775 -10.88 -0.22 11.92
CA LYS A 775 -11.45 -1.34 11.17
C LYS A 775 -12.65 -0.88 10.38
N HIS A 776 -12.77 -1.35 9.15
CA HIS A 776 -13.92 -1.06 8.31
C HIS A 776 -14.67 -2.35 7.92
N ARG A 777 -15.97 -2.18 7.65
CA ARG A 777 -16.87 -3.22 7.17
C ARG A 777 -17.82 -2.65 6.15
N GLU A 778 -18.11 -3.41 5.11
CA GLU A 778 -19.11 -3.03 4.12
C GLU A 778 -20.54 -3.37 4.60
N LEU A 779 -21.46 -2.47 4.30
CA LEU A 779 -22.89 -2.59 4.55
C LEU A 779 -23.67 -2.26 3.28
N SER A 780 -24.45 -3.20 2.79
CA SER A 780 -25.40 -2.97 1.70
C SER A 780 -26.79 -2.72 2.27
N ILE A 781 -27.35 -1.56 1.96
CA ILE A 781 -28.73 -1.22 2.28
C ILE A 781 -29.55 -1.45 1.02
N ILE A 782 -30.42 -2.44 1.05
CA ILE A 782 -31.22 -2.81 -0.12
C ILE A 782 -32.67 -2.40 0.07
N ALA A 783 -33.28 -1.91 -1.01
CA ALA A 783 -34.72 -1.83 -1.08
C ALA A 783 -35.30 -3.20 -1.47
N PRO A 784 -36.50 -3.58 -1.02
CA PRO A 784 -37.18 -4.76 -1.57
C PRO A 784 -37.50 -4.55 -3.06
N VAL A 785 -37.65 -5.63 -3.82
CA VAL A 785 -38.17 -5.53 -5.20
C VAL A 785 -39.66 -5.18 -5.11
N TYR A 786 -40.03 -4.01 -5.64
CA TYR A 786 -41.41 -3.51 -5.57
C TYR A 786 -42.28 -4.14 -6.64
N ARG A 787 -43.21 -5.00 -6.23
CA ARG A 787 -44.20 -5.60 -7.14
C ARG A 787 -45.40 -4.67 -7.34
N LEU A 788 -45.55 -4.16 -8.55
CA LEU A 788 -46.72 -3.41 -9.01
C LEU A 788 -47.72 -4.39 -9.64
N SER A 789 -48.78 -4.76 -8.91
CA SER A 789 -49.73 -5.76 -9.40
C SER A 789 -51.14 -5.59 -8.84
N GLY A 790 -52.11 -6.11 -9.58
CA GLY A 790 -53.48 -6.30 -9.12
C GLY A 790 -54.01 -7.68 -9.46
N SER A 791 -55.28 -7.94 -9.15
CA SER A 791 -55.89 -9.26 -9.41
C SER A 791 -56.04 -9.58 -10.91
N ASN A 792 -55.91 -8.56 -11.77
CA ASN A 792 -56.00 -8.64 -13.21
C ASN A 792 -55.22 -7.48 -13.87
N ARG A 793 -55.06 -7.52 -15.20
CA ARG A 793 -54.29 -6.52 -15.97
C ARG A 793 -54.79 -5.07 -15.84
N PHE A 794 -56.07 -4.86 -15.53
CA PHE A 794 -56.61 -3.51 -15.32
C PHE A 794 -56.15 -2.95 -13.97
N GLU A 795 -56.21 -3.77 -12.92
CA GLU A 795 -55.71 -3.39 -11.59
C GLU A 795 -54.18 -3.28 -11.54
N THR A 796 -53.46 -4.10 -12.31
CA THR A 796 -52.01 -3.90 -12.49
C THR A 796 -51.72 -2.55 -13.15
N ALA A 797 -52.46 -2.18 -14.20
CA ALA A 797 -52.33 -0.86 -14.83
C ALA A 797 -52.58 0.29 -13.83
N THR A 798 -53.56 0.14 -12.94
CA THR A 798 -53.80 1.14 -11.89
C THR A 798 -52.71 1.17 -10.82
N ALA A 799 -52.14 0.02 -10.45
CA ALA A 799 -51.02 -0.02 -9.50
C ALA A 799 -49.77 0.68 -10.07
N VAL A 800 -49.50 0.50 -11.36
CA VAL A 800 -48.41 1.22 -12.06
C VAL A 800 -48.72 2.72 -12.14
N SER A 801 -49.97 3.08 -12.41
CA SER A 801 -50.43 4.47 -12.44
C SER A 801 -50.29 5.16 -11.07
N ASP A 802 -50.67 4.48 -9.99
CA ASP A 802 -50.55 5.01 -8.61
C ASP A 802 -49.09 5.20 -8.19
N ALA A 803 -48.19 4.30 -8.62
CA ALA A 803 -46.76 4.42 -8.36
C ALA A 803 -46.09 5.59 -9.12
N GLY A 804 -46.58 5.92 -10.32
CA GLY A 804 -45.97 6.95 -11.17
C GLY A 804 -46.63 8.33 -11.12
N TRP A 805 -47.91 8.40 -10.76
CA TRP A 805 -48.72 9.61 -10.88
C TRP A 805 -49.69 9.77 -9.71
N GLU A 806 -49.48 10.81 -8.91
CA GLU A 806 -50.48 11.28 -7.94
C GLU A 806 -51.67 11.91 -8.67
N THR A 807 -51.41 12.68 -9.73
CA THR A 807 -52.40 13.28 -10.64
C THR A 807 -51.89 13.25 -12.07
N ALA A 808 -52.78 13.23 -13.06
CA ALA A 808 -52.42 13.38 -14.46
C ALA A 808 -53.54 14.08 -15.23
N ASP A 809 -53.23 15.13 -15.99
CA ASP A 809 -54.21 15.85 -16.82
C ASP A 809 -54.71 15.02 -18.01
N THR A 810 -53.86 14.10 -18.49
CA THR A 810 -54.11 13.25 -19.65
C THR A 810 -53.96 11.77 -19.26
N VAL A 811 -54.80 10.92 -19.83
CA VAL A 811 -54.67 9.45 -19.76
C VAL A 811 -54.65 8.87 -21.17
N ILE A 812 -53.78 7.90 -21.41
CA ILE A 812 -53.75 7.14 -22.66
C ILE A 812 -54.51 5.84 -22.45
N LEU A 813 -55.56 5.62 -23.22
CA LEU A 813 -56.43 4.46 -23.12
C LEU A 813 -56.15 3.48 -24.25
N ALA A 814 -55.69 2.28 -23.89
CA ALA A 814 -55.41 1.19 -24.83
C ALA A 814 -56.27 -0.04 -24.53
N ARG A 815 -56.51 -0.86 -25.56
CA ARG A 815 -57.18 -2.15 -25.37
C ARG A 815 -56.26 -3.15 -24.68
N ALA A 816 -56.82 -4.03 -23.87
CA ALA A 816 -56.04 -4.94 -23.03
C ALA A 816 -55.75 -6.31 -23.67
N ASP A 817 -56.41 -6.66 -24.79
CA ASP A 817 -56.42 -7.99 -25.39
C ASP A 817 -55.61 -8.11 -26.70
N ASP A 818 -55.15 -7.00 -27.28
CA ASP A 818 -54.23 -6.95 -28.43
C ASP A 818 -53.27 -5.75 -28.29
N PHE A 819 -52.04 -5.89 -28.79
CA PHE A 819 -50.98 -4.89 -28.65
C PHE A 819 -50.83 -3.98 -29.87
N ALA A 820 -51.40 -4.35 -31.01
CA ALA A 820 -51.09 -3.79 -32.32
C ALA A 820 -51.15 -2.25 -32.40
N ASP A 821 -52.12 -1.64 -31.73
CA ASP A 821 -52.34 -0.18 -31.76
C ASP A 821 -51.68 0.57 -30.58
N SER A 822 -50.99 -0.13 -29.68
CA SER A 822 -50.58 0.41 -28.37
C SER A 822 -49.07 0.47 -28.13
N LEU A 823 -48.27 -0.32 -28.86
CA LEU A 823 -46.81 -0.40 -28.63
C LEU A 823 -46.08 0.94 -28.80
N ALA A 824 -46.48 1.76 -29.78
CA ALA A 824 -45.91 3.09 -29.99
C ALA A 824 -46.41 4.13 -28.96
N GLY A 825 -47.39 3.78 -28.12
CA GLY A 825 -48.07 4.70 -27.21
C GLY A 825 -47.22 5.21 -26.05
N VAL A 826 -46.10 4.54 -25.72
CA VAL A 826 -45.20 4.95 -24.64
C VAL A 826 -44.57 6.33 -24.92
N GLY A 827 -44.28 6.66 -26.19
CA GLY A 827 -43.81 8.00 -26.54
C GLY A 827 -44.84 9.10 -26.23
N LEU A 828 -46.14 8.81 -26.37
CA LEU A 828 -47.20 9.75 -25.97
C LEU A 828 -47.29 9.87 -24.46
N SER A 829 -47.07 8.76 -23.73
CA SER A 829 -47.06 8.75 -22.28
C SER A 829 -45.97 9.68 -21.74
N LYS A 830 -44.74 9.58 -22.27
CA LYS A 830 -43.66 10.50 -21.92
C LYS A 830 -43.99 11.94 -22.28
N LYS A 831 -44.52 12.19 -23.49
CA LYS A 831 -44.85 13.55 -23.96
C LYS A 831 -45.87 14.28 -23.10
N TYR A 832 -46.91 13.58 -22.64
CA TYR A 832 -48.01 14.18 -21.87
C TYR A 832 -47.87 13.96 -20.36
N ASP A 833 -46.78 13.35 -19.91
CA ASP A 833 -46.61 12.83 -18.54
C ASP A 833 -47.86 12.08 -18.06
N ALA A 834 -48.28 11.08 -18.83
CA ALA A 834 -49.59 10.44 -18.71
C ALA A 834 -49.47 8.92 -18.56
N PRO A 835 -50.21 8.27 -17.64
CA PRO A 835 -50.24 6.82 -17.56
C PRO A 835 -50.97 6.19 -18.76
N ILE A 836 -50.54 4.98 -19.12
CA ILE A 836 -51.30 4.11 -20.04
C ILE A 836 -52.21 3.23 -19.21
N LEU A 837 -53.52 3.40 -19.39
CA LEU A 837 -54.55 2.55 -18.77
C LEU A 837 -55.18 1.61 -19.79
N LEU A 838 -55.67 0.47 -19.30
CA LEU A 838 -56.20 -0.60 -20.14
C LEU A 838 -57.73 -0.67 -20.08
N THR A 839 -58.36 -1.06 -21.18
CA THR A 839 -59.79 -1.32 -21.26
C THR A 839 -60.11 -2.57 -22.07
N ASN A 840 -61.31 -3.15 -21.88
CA ASN A 840 -61.83 -4.10 -22.85
C ASN A 840 -62.28 -3.36 -24.12
N PRO A 841 -62.29 -4.00 -25.30
CA PRO A 841 -62.66 -3.33 -26.55
C PRO A 841 -64.05 -2.70 -26.54
N GLY A 842 -65.04 -3.33 -25.90
CA GLY A 842 -66.44 -2.90 -25.92
C GLY A 842 -66.98 -2.33 -24.61
N VAL A 843 -66.22 -2.38 -23.52
CA VAL A 843 -66.66 -1.88 -22.20
C VAL A 843 -65.47 -1.30 -21.42
N LEU A 844 -65.66 -0.10 -20.88
CA LEU A 844 -64.70 0.51 -19.97
C LEU A 844 -64.69 -0.25 -18.63
N SER A 845 -63.52 -0.71 -18.20
CA SER A 845 -63.40 -1.38 -16.90
C SER A 845 -63.75 -0.40 -15.78
N PRO A 846 -64.57 -0.79 -14.77
CA PRO A 846 -64.87 0.08 -13.64
C PRO A 846 -63.64 0.56 -12.87
N VAL A 847 -62.59 -0.29 -12.81
CA VAL A 847 -61.31 0.04 -12.17
C VAL A 847 -60.58 1.13 -12.96
N THR A 848 -60.57 1.02 -14.29
CA THR A 848 -59.98 2.05 -15.17
C THR A 848 -60.74 3.37 -15.10
N ALA A 849 -62.08 3.33 -15.05
CA ALA A 849 -62.89 4.53 -14.89
C ALA A 849 -62.61 5.23 -13.55
N ALA A 850 -62.53 4.48 -12.46
CA ALA A 850 -62.18 5.01 -11.14
C ALA A 850 -60.77 5.61 -11.10
N GLU A 851 -59.81 5.01 -11.83
CA GLU A 851 -58.45 5.54 -11.91
C GLU A 851 -58.37 6.85 -12.71
N ILE A 852 -59.11 6.95 -13.81
CA ILE A 852 -59.27 8.22 -14.56
C ILE A 852 -59.82 9.32 -13.65
N GLU A 853 -60.75 8.98 -12.76
CA GLU A 853 -61.26 9.92 -11.75
C GLU A 853 -60.22 10.24 -10.67
N ARG A 854 -59.51 9.25 -10.13
CA ARG A 854 -58.44 9.44 -9.11
C ARG A 854 -57.38 10.42 -9.59
N LEU A 855 -56.91 10.24 -10.83
CA LEU A 855 -55.90 11.08 -11.46
C LEU A 855 -56.39 12.51 -11.73
N GLY A 856 -57.70 12.75 -11.73
CA GLY A 856 -58.29 14.03 -12.11
C GLY A 856 -58.26 14.31 -13.62
N ALA A 857 -57.96 13.30 -14.44
CA ALA A 857 -57.69 13.46 -15.87
C ALA A 857 -58.87 14.06 -16.63
N GLN A 858 -58.59 15.08 -17.43
CA GLN A 858 -59.59 15.77 -18.27
C GLN A 858 -59.49 15.35 -19.74
N ASN A 859 -58.30 14.94 -20.18
CA ASN A 859 -58.02 14.57 -21.55
C ASN A 859 -57.79 13.05 -21.66
N ILE A 860 -58.46 12.39 -22.60
CA ILE A 860 -58.27 10.96 -22.85
C ILE A 860 -57.79 10.78 -24.28
N ILE A 861 -56.65 10.12 -24.46
CA ILE A 861 -56.13 9.73 -25.78
C ILE A 861 -56.42 8.25 -25.99
N ILE A 862 -57.35 7.93 -26.88
CA ILE A 862 -57.68 6.55 -27.23
C ILE A 862 -56.75 6.08 -28.35
N LEU A 863 -56.05 4.97 -28.14
CA LEU A 863 -55.22 4.33 -29.15
C LEU A 863 -56.00 3.28 -29.94
N GLY A 864 -55.94 3.40 -31.27
CA GLY A 864 -56.60 2.52 -32.22
C GLY A 864 -57.99 2.99 -32.68
N GLY A 865 -58.47 2.35 -33.75
CA GLY A 865 -59.80 2.63 -34.31
C GLY A 865 -60.94 2.12 -33.42
N THR A 866 -62.18 2.30 -33.88
CA THR A 866 -63.39 1.86 -33.14
C THR A 866 -63.49 0.33 -32.97
N GLY A 867 -62.72 -0.45 -33.75
CA GLY A 867 -62.57 -1.89 -33.54
C GLY A 867 -61.60 -2.27 -32.42
N ALA A 868 -60.75 -1.35 -31.98
CA ALA A 868 -59.81 -1.53 -30.87
C ALA A 868 -60.43 -1.09 -29.54
N VAL A 869 -60.96 0.13 -29.52
CA VAL A 869 -61.76 0.69 -28.42
C VAL A 869 -63.03 1.25 -29.01
N SER A 870 -64.16 0.69 -28.64
CA SER A 870 -65.48 0.97 -29.23
C SER A 870 -65.88 2.44 -29.18
N GLN A 871 -66.80 2.83 -30.07
CA GLN A 871 -67.35 4.19 -30.05
C GLN A 871 -68.15 4.44 -28.77
N GLU A 872 -68.78 3.40 -28.23
CA GLU A 872 -69.55 3.46 -26.98
C GLU A 872 -68.71 3.90 -25.78
N ILE A 873 -67.43 3.49 -25.71
CA ILE A 873 -66.52 3.94 -24.64
C ILE A 873 -66.15 5.42 -24.81
N GLU A 874 -65.90 5.84 -26.05
CA GLU A 874 -65.60 7.25 -26.36
C GLU A 874 -66.78 8.16 -26.01
N ASP A 875 -67.99 7.77 -26.43
CA ASP A 875 -69.22 8.50 -26.11
C ASP A 875 -69.46 8.55 -24.59
N GLN A 876 -69.22 7.44 -23.87
CA GLN A 876 -69.30 7.41 -22.40
C GLN A 876 -68.37 8.45 -21.75
N LEU A 877 -67.09 8.49 -22.16
CA LEU A 877 -66.10 9.42 -21.59
C LEU A 877 -66.44 10.88 -21.92
N VAL A 878 -66.96 11.16 -23.11
CA VAL A 878 -67.45 12.50 -23.49
C VAL A 878 -68.67 12.92 -22.65
N ASP A 879 -69.62 12.00 -22.42
CA ASP A 879 -70.78 12.25 -21.58
C ASP A 879 -70.39 12.50 -20.10
N GLU A 880 -69.30 11.89 -19.64
CA GLU A 880 -68.66 12.15 -18.34
C GLU A 880 -67.87 13.48 -18.30
N GLY A 881 -67.87 14.25 -19.39
CA GLY A 881 -67.27 15.57 -19.49
C GLY A 881 -65.79 15.59 -19.85
N LYS A 882 -65.23 14.46 -20.32
CA LYS A 882 -63.83 14.35 -20.74
C LYS A 882 -63.64 14.84 -22.18
N THR A 883 -62.46 15.38 -22.47
CA THR A 883 -62.03 15.69 -23.83
C THR A 883 -61.34 14.47 -24.42
N VAL A 884 -61.97 13.81 -25.39
CA VAL A 884 -61.45 12.57 -25.97
C VAL A 884 -60.84 12.81 -27.34
N THR A 885 -59.61 12.35 -27.54
CA THR A 885 -58.90 12.34 -28.82
C THR A 885 -58.58 10.91 -29.22
N ARG A 886 -58.98 10.50 -30.41
CA ARG A 886 -58.67 9.16 -30.93
C ARG A 886 -57.54 9.19 -31.95
N ILE A 887 -56.53 8.36 -31.73
CA ILE A 887 -55.42 8.16 -32.66
C ILE A 887 -55.51 6.71 -33.18
N GLY A 888 -56.10 6.54 -34.36
CA GLY A 888 -56.27 5.23 -34.99
C GLY A 888 -56.11 5.30 -36.50
N GLY A 889 -55.35 4.36 -37.06
CA GLY A 889 -55.17 4.18 -38.50
C GLY A 889 -56.07 3.11 -39.10
N SER A 890 -55.96 2.94 -40.41
CA SER A 890 -56.59 1.86 -41.18
C SER A 890 -56.03 0.47 -40.85
N ASN A 891 -54.82 0.41 -40.31
CA ASN A 891 -54.13 -0.79 -39.83
C ASN A 891 -53.06 -0.37 -38.80
N ARG A 892 -52.41 -1.34 -38.16
CA ARG A 892 -51.40 -1.11 -37.10
C ARG A 892 -50.22 -0.22 -37.53
N PHE A 893 -49.81 -0.27 -38.79
CA PHE A 893 -48.69 0.52 -39.31
C PHE A 893 -49.10 1.99 -39.44
N ASP A 894 -50.30 2.24 -39.97
CA ASP A 894 -50.91 3.58 -40.04
C ASP A 894 -51.20 4.13 -38.62
N THR A 895 -51.66 3.29 -37.69
CA THR A 895 -51.80 3.71 -36.28
C THR A 895 -50.45 4.10 -35.68
N ALA A 896 -49.40 3.30 -35.86
CA ALA A 896 -48.06 3.60 -35.35
C ALA A 896 -47.50 4.92 -35.92
N VAL A 897 -47.69 5.18 -37.21
CA VAL A 897 -47.30 6.45 -37.86
C VAL A 897 -48.04 7.64 -37.26
N ARG A 898 -49.35 7.54 -37.05
CA ARG A 898 -50.12 8.64 -36.43
C ARG A 898 -49.73 8.88 -34.97
N ILE A 899 -49.37 7.82 -34.25
CA ILE A 899 -48.81 7.96 -32.91
C ILE A 899 -47.45 8.66 -33.00
N ALA A 900 -46.57 8.25 -33.91
CA ALA A 900 -45.28 8.88 -34.15
C ALA A 900 -45.42 10.37 -34.48
N GLU A 901 -46.32 10.75 -35.39
CA GLU A 901 -46.67 12.15 -35.69
C GLU A 901 -47.10 12.92 -34.43
N ALA A 902 -47.96 12.31 -33.61
CA ALA A 902 -48.43 12.91 -32.37
C ALA A 902 -47.32 13.02 -31.31
N VAL A 903 -46.33 12.12 -31.30
CA VAL A 903 -45.15 12.18 -30.44
C VAL A 903 -44.23 13.32 -30.87
N ILE A 904 -43.83 13.39 -32.14
CA ILE A 904 -42.88 14.41 -32.62
C ILE A 904 -43.51 15.81 -32.68
N GLY A 905 -44.82 15.90 -32.99
CA GLY A 905 -45.50 17.18 -33.17
C GLY A 905 -44.84 18.03 -34.26
N GLU A 906 -44.48 19.27 -33.93
CA GLU A 906 -43.74 20.18 -34.84
C GLU A 906 -42.21 20.05 -34.70
N THR A 907 -41.73 19.16 -33.83
CA THR A 907 -40.30 18.97 -33.57
C THR A 907 -39.68 18.21 -34.74
N ALA A 908 -38.60 18.76 -35.30
CA ALA A 908 -37.79 18.02 -36.26
C ALA A 908 -37.01 16.93 -35.51
N VAL A 909 -37.16 15.70 -35.96
CA VAL A 909 -36.39 14.54 -35.50
C VAL A 909 -35.66 13.96 -36.71
N ASP A 910 -34.44 13.49 -36.52
CA ASP A 910 -33.62 12.89 -37.57
C ASP A 910 -33.50 11.37 -37.44
N THR A 911 -33.96 10.80 -36.32
CA THR A 911 -33.76 9.40 -35.95
C THR A 911 -35.10 8.75 -35.61
N ALA A 912 -35.35 7.53 -36.11
CA ALA A 912 -36.55 6.75 -35.80
C ALA A 912 -36.19 5.30 -35.40
N VAL A 913 -36.94 4.74 -34.45
CA VAL A 913 -36.79 3.34 -34.01
C VAL A 913 -37.72 2.46 -34.81
N ILE A 914 -37.18 1.43 -35.45
CA ILE A 914 -37.91 0.52 -36.33
C ILE A 914 -38.08 -0.84 -35.66
N VAL A 915 -39.32 -1.28 -35.50
CA VAL A 915 -39.67 -2.54 -34.82
C VAL A 915 -40.56 -3.43 -35.69
N PHE A 916 -40.60 -4.73 -35.38
CA PHE A 916 -41.44 -5.67 -36.10
C PHE A 916 -42.91 -5.54 -35.68
N GLY A 917 -43.81 -5.24 -36.63
CA GLY A 917 -45.21 -4.94 -36.31
C GLY A 917 -46.10 -6.13 -35.91
N HIS A 918 -45.61 -7.38 -35.95
CA HIS A 918 -46.41 -8.57 -35.61
C HIS A 918 -45.96 -9.30 -34.35
N ASN A 919 -44.99 -8.75 -33.62
CA ASN A 919 -44.55 -9.26 -32.32
C ASN A 919 -44.25 -8.09 -31.38
N PHE A 920 -44.37 -8.29 -30.07
CA PHE A 920 -44.28 -7.21 -29.10
C PHE A 920 -42.97 -7.10 -28.28
N PRO A 921 -42.22 -8.18 -27.95
CA PRO A 921 -41.17 -8.09 -26.93
C PRO A 921 -40.08 -7.05 -27.23
N ASP A 922 -39.57 -7.05 -28.46
CA ASP A 922 -38.51 -6.12 -28.87
C ASP A 922 -39.01 -4.66 -28.88
N ALA A 923 -40.26 -4.46 -29.31
CA ALA A 923 -40.89 -3.14 -29.30
C ALA A 923 -41.16 -2.62 -27.89
N LEU A 924 -41.56 -3.49 -26.95
CA LEU A 924 -41.78 -3.10 -25.55
C LEU A 924 -40.47 -2.74 -24.85
N ALA A 925 -39.41 -3.54 -25.06
CA ALA A 925 -38.11 -3.24 -24.48
C ALA A 925 -37.53 -1.94 -25.03
N ALA A 926 -37.73 -1.66 -26.32
CA ALA A 926 -37.28 -0.42 -26.95
C ALA A 926 -38.09 0.83 -26.55
N ALA A 927 -39.33 0.65 -26.07
CA ALA A 927 -40.27 1.76 -25.95
C ALA A 927 -39.87 2.83 -24.93
N PRO A 928 -39.42 2.49 -23.71
CA PRO A 928 -38.92 3.49 -22.75
C PRO A 928 -37.71 4.25 -23.29
N TRP A 929 -36.71 3.52 -23.80
CA TRP A 929 -35.49 4.08 -24.35
C TRP A 929 -35.75 5.04 -25.53
N ALA A 930 -36.60 4.62 -26.47
CA ALA A 930 -37.01 5.45 -27.60
C ALA A 930 -37.77 6.71 -27.12
N ALA A 931 -38.65 6.57 -26.12
CA ALA A 931 -39.42 7.69 -25.57
C ALA A 931 -38.52 8.70 -24.82
N SER A 932 -37.55 8.24 -24.04
CA SER A 932 -36.57 9.10 -23.34
C SER A 932 -35.75 9.93 -24.32
N ASN A 933 -35.38 9.34 -25.46
CA ASN A 933 -34.64 10.02 -26.52
C ASN A 933 -35.52 10.83 -27.50
N GLY A 934 -36.85 10.81 -27.32
CA GLY A 934 -37.80 11.49 -28.21
C GLY A 934 -37.90 10.86 -29.60
N TYR A 935 -37.44 9.62 -29.79
CA TYR A 935 -37.47 8.92 -31.06
C TYR A 935 -38.86 8.32 -31.32
N PRO A 936 -39.47 8.58 -32.49
CA PRO A 936 -40.71 7.91 -32.88
C PRO A 936 -40.46 6.42 -33.13
N ILE A 937 -41.39 5.58 -32.71
CA ILE A 937 -41.40 4.13 -32.99
C ILE A 937 -42.28 3.87 -34.21
N LEU A 938 -41.69 3.28 -35.25
CA LEU A 938 -42.37 2.87 -36.47
C LEU A 938 -42.31 1.35 -36.64
N MET A 939 -43.31 0.80 -37.31
CA MET A 939 -43.45 -0.64 -37.49
C MET A 939 -43.18 -1.07 -38.93
N VAL A 940 -42.53 -2.23 -39.11
CA VAL A 940 -42.29 -2.86 -40.42
C VAL A 940 -42.80 -4.30 -40.46
N ASN A 941 -42.93 -4.84 -41.68
CA ASN A 941 -43.08 -6.28 -41.90
C ASN A 941 -41.70 -6.93 -42.00
N SER A 942 -41.62 -8.26 -41.94
CA SER A 942 -40.34 -8.96 -42.02
C SER A 942 -39.58 -8.72 -43.32
N ASN A 943 -40.29 -8.55 -44.44
CA ASN A 943 -39.70 -8.50 -45.78
C ASN A 943 -40.12 -7.27 -46.59
N ASN A 944 -40.76 -6.27 -45.97
CA ASN A 944 -41.05 -4.99 -46.63
C ASN A 944 -41.32 -3.89 -45.60
N ILE A 945 -41.03 -2.66 -46.01
CA ILE A 945 -41.45 -1.43 -45.32
C ILE A 945 -42.89 -1.12 -45.79
N PRO A 946 -43.88 -1.06 -44.88
CA PRO A 946 -45.24 -0.65 -45.23
C PRO A 946 -45.28 0.80 -45.72
N ALA A 947 -46.15 1.09 -46.70
CA ALA A 947 -46.28 2.42 -47.28
C ALA A 947 -46.47 3.57 -46.26
N PRO A 948 -47.23 3.42 -45.15
CA PRO A 948 -47.29 4.46 -44.12
C PRO A 948 -45.93 4.76 -43.48
N THR A 949 -45.14 3.74 -43.19
CA THR A 949 -43.81 3.88 -42.57
C THR A 949 -42.83 4.53 -43.55
N GLU A 950 -42.81 4.08 -44.80
CA GLU A 950 -41.98 4.66 -45.86
C GLU A 950 -42.30 6.15 -46.06
N PHE A 951 -43.59 6.50 -46.12
CA PHE A 951 -44.04 7.89 -46.25
C PHE A 951 -43.61 8.78 -45.08
N PHE A 952 -43.68 8.27 -43.85
CA PHE A 952 -43.23 9.03 -42.66
C PHE A 952 -41.72 9.31 -42.70
N LEU A 953 -40.90 8.31 -43.06
CA LEU A 953 -39.45 8.47 -43.15
C LEU A 953 -39.08 9.57 -44.17
N ASP A 954 -39.74 9.57 -45.33
CA ASP A 954 -39.53 10.56 -46.39
C ASP A 954 -40.04 11.96 -46.01
N GLU A 955 -41.26 12.07 -45.49
CA GLU A 955 -41.89 13.35 -45.17
C GLU A 955 -41.12 14.10 -44.07
N HIS A 956 -40.67 13.38 -43.05
CA HIS A 956 -39.94 13.95 -41.91
C HIS A 956 -38.42 14.01 -42.12
N ASN A 957 -37.91 13.57 -43.27
CA ASN A 957 -36.48 13.52 -43.59
C ASN A 957 -35.66 12.78 -42.52
N ILE A 958 -36.13 11.61 -42.10
CA ILE A 958 -35.42 10.77 -41.14
C ILE A 958 -34.10 10.31 -41.78
N ALA A 959 -32.99 10.72 -41.16
CA ALA A 959 -31.65 10.46 -41.66
C ALA A 959 -31.05 9.16 -41.10
N ASN A 960 -31.45 8.77 -39.89
CA ASN A 960 -30.93 7.60 -39.19
C ASN A 960 -32.07 6.70 -38.71
N THR A 961 -31.86 5.39 -38.72
CA THR A 961 -32.83 4.42 -38.21
C THR A 961 -32.17 3.40 -37.32
N ILE A 962 -32.87 3.01 -36.26
CA ILE A 962 -32.39 1.99 -35.33
C ILE A 962 -33.36 0.82 -35.37
N VAL A 963 -32.93 -0.26 -35.99
CA VAL A 963 -33.71 -1.48 -36.16
C VAL A 963 -33.56 -2.36 -34.93
N VAL A 964 -34.64 -2.50 -34.16
CA VAL A 964 -34.65 -3.35 -32.97
C VAL A 964 -35.32 -4.68 -33.32
N GLY A 965 -34.52 -5.76 -33.24
CA GLY A 965 -34.95 -7.11 -33.57
C GLY A 965 -34.04 -7.82 -34.58
N GLY A 966 -33.93 -9.13 -34.44
CA GLY A 966 -33.02 -9.95 -35.24
C GLY A 966 -33.46 -10.14 -36.70
N THR A 967 -32.52 -10.63 -37.52
CA THR A 967 -32.72 -10.88 -38.96
C THR A 967 -33.84 -11.88 -39.26
N GLY A 968 -34.18 -12.74 -38.29
CA GLY A 968 -35.28 -13.70 -38.40
C GLY A 968 -36.68 -13.07 -38.39
N ILE A 969 -36.83 -11.83 -37.89
CA ILE A 969 -38.12 -11.11 -37.84
C ILE A 969 -38.13 -9.83 -38.69
N ILE A 970 -36.97 -9.20 -38.91
CA ILE A 970 -36.77 -8.07 -39.83
C ILE A 970 -35.57 -8.40 -40.72
N SER A 971 -35.84 -8.77 -41.98
CA SER A 971 -34.82 -9.23 -42.93
C SER A 971 -33.77 -8.16 -43.24
N GLU A 972 -32.60 -8.58 -43.73
CA GLU A 972 -31.56 -7.64 -44.18
C GLU A 972 -32.01 -6.78 -45.36
N ALA A 973 -32.91 -7.28 -46.21
CA ALA A 973 -33.47 -6.45 -47.28
C ALA A 973 -34.22 -5.23 -46.74
N VAL A 974 -34.98 -5.38 -45.65
CA VAL A 974 -35.66 -4.25 -45.01
C VAL A 974 -34.64 -3.33 -44.32
N PHE A 975 -33.60 -3.89 -43.71
CA PHE A 975 -32.53 -3.12 -43.06
C PHE A 975 -31.75 -2.25 -44.05
N ASP A 976 -31.35 -2.83 -45.18
CA ASP A 976 -30.59 -2.14 -46.23
C ASP A 976 -31.40 -1.04 -46.93
N ASP A 977 -32.74 -1.17 -46.97
CA ASP A 977 -33.66 -0.19 -47.54
C ASP A 977 -33.94 1.00 -46.59
N LEU A 978 -33.50 0.94 -45.32
CA LEU A 978 -33.71 2.01 -44.33
C LEU A 978 -32.54 3.01 -44.29
N PRO A 979 -32.79 4.30 -43.99
CA PRO A 979 -31.76 5.33 -43.99
C PRO A 979 -30.78 5.15 -42.81
N ASN A 980 -29.48 5.04 -43.13
CA ASN A 980 -28.36 4.84 -42.20
C ASN A 980 -28.70 3.89 -41.03
N ALA A 981 -29.23 2.71 -41.35
CA ALA A 981 -29.72 1.79 -40.34
C ALA A 981 -28.60 1.21 -39.45
N THR A 982 -28.84 1.16 -38.14
CA THR A 982 -28.10 0.35 -37.17
C THR A 982 -29.04 -0.70 -36.57
N ARG A 983 -28.50 -1.83 -36.08
CA ARG A 983 -29.32 -2.93 -35.54
C ARG A 983 -28.97 -3.26 -34.10
N ILE A 984 -29.99 -3.36 -33.26
CA ILE A 984 -29.89 -3.87 -31.88
C ILE A 984 -30.70 -5.16 -31.81
N ALA A 985 -30.02 -6.30 -31.63
CA ALA A 985 -30.67 -7.61 -31.59
C ALA A 985 -29.82 -8.66 -30.88
N GLY A 986 -30.41 -9.35 -29.90
CA GLY A 986 -29.83 -10.55 -29.29
C GLY A 986 -30.32 -11.84 -29.93
N ASN A 987 -29.86 -12.99 -29.43
CA ASN A 987 -30.32 -14.30 -29.89
C ASN A 987 -31.79 -14.57 -29.52
N ASN A 988 -32.32 -13.84 -28.55
CA ASN A 988 -33.70 -13.93 -28.09
C ASN A 988 -34.16 -12.59 -27.48
N ARG A 989 -35.46 -12.49 -27.17
CA ARG A 989 -36.09 -11.27 -26.64
C ARG A 989 -35.48 -10.72 -25.34
N TYR A 990 -34.92 -11.59 -24.50
CA TYR A 990 -34.34 -11.20 -23.22
C TYR A 990 -32.96 -10.57 -23.44
N GLU A 991 -32.15 -11.18 -24.30
CA GLU A 991 -30.86 -10.62 -24.71
C GLU A 991 -31.03 -9.32 -25.50
N THR A 992 -32.04 -9.22 -26.39
CA THR A 992 -32.37 -7.95 -27.04
C THR A 992 -32.73 -6.87 -26.01
N SER A 993 -33.48 -7.19 -24.94
CA SER A 993 -33.79 -6.20 -23.89
C SER A 993 -32.55 -5.73 -23.13
N VAL A 994 -31.56 -6.59 -22.94
CA VAL A 994 -30.26 -6.23 -22.34
C VAL A 994 -29.48 -5.28 -23.25
N LEU A 995 -29.38 -5.61 -24.54
CA LEU A 995 -28.65 -4.79 -25.50
C LEU A 995 -29.27 -3.40 -25.67
N ILE A 996 -30.60 -3.28 -25.60
CA ILE A 996 -31.27 -1.98 -25.59
C ILE A 996 -30.96 -1.22 -24.31
N ALA A 997 -31.04 -1.88 -23.15
CA ALA A 997 -30.74 -1.25 -21.87
C ALA A 997 -29.30 -0.70 -21.87
N ALA A 998 -28.34 -1.45 -22.40
CA ALA A 998 -26.93 -1.08 -22.49
C ALA A 998 -26.63 0.17 -23.34
N GLU A 999 -27.54 0.62 -24.20
CA GLU A 999 -27.36 1.88 -24.96
C GLU A 999 -27.41 3.13 -24.07
N ASP A 1000 -28.21 3.10 -23.01
CA ASP A 1000 -28.45 4.23 -22.11
C ASP A 1000 -28.96 3.74 -20.74
N PHE A 1001 -28.10 2.98 -20.04
CA PHE A 1001 -28.48 2.30 -18.80
C PHE A 1001 -28.30 3.19 -17.58
N ASP A 1002 -29.40 3.60 -16.95
CA ASP A 1002 -29.39 4.04 -15.55
C ASP A 1002 -29.61 2.82 -14.63
N PRO A 1003 -28.58 2.34 -13.91
CA PRO A 1003 -28.69 1.20 -13.02
C PRO A 1003 -29.47 1.50 -11.74
N ASN A 1004 -29.70 2.77 -11.39
CA ASN A 1004 -30.25 3.18 -10.10
C ASN A 1004 -31.66 2.62 -9.89
N VAL A 1005 -32.50 2.71 -10.93
CA VAL A 1005 -33.84 2.14 -10.95
C VAL A 1005 -33.99 1.24 -12.16
N ILE A 1006 -34.45 0.00 -11.98
CA ILE A 1006 -34.66 -0.95 -13.09
C ILE A 1006 -36.07 -1.51 -13.06
N PHE A 1007 -36.71 -1.57 -14.22
CA PHE A 1007 -38.02 -2.18 -14.38
C PHE A 1007 -37.93 -3.57 -15.02
N PHE A 1008 -38.72 -4.49 -14.50
CA PHE A 1008 -38.84 -5.85 -14.98
C PHE A 1008 -40.29 -6.17 -15.34
N ALA A 1009 -40.49 -6.73 -16.52
CA ALA A 1009 -41.80 -7.25 -16.91
C ALA A 1009 -41.69 -8.59 -17.64
N SER A 1010 -42.81 -9.29 -17.71
CA SER A 1010 -42.86 -10.56 -18.42
C SER A 1010 -42.60 -10.35 -19.92
N GLY A 1011 -41.59 -11.04 -20.46
CA GLY A 1011 -41.41 -11.16 -21.90
C GLY A 1011 -42.43 -12.09 -22.56
N ASP A 1012 -43.30 -12.76 -21.78
CA ASP A 1012 -44.29 -13.73 -22.25
C ASP A 1012 -45.70 -13.13 -22.40
N SER A 1013 -45.96 -11.95 -21.80
CA SER A 1013 -47.24 -11.23 -21.84
C SER A 1013 -47.04 -9.71 -21.99
N PHE A 1014 -47.85 -9.05 -22.82
CA PHE A 1014 -47.63 -7.63 -23.16
C PHE A 1014 -48.34 -6.62 -22.25
N SER A 1015 -49.48 -6.97 -21.64
CA SER A 1015 -50.39 -5.98 -21.05
C SER A 1015 -49.75 -5.22 -19.89
N ASP A 1016 -49.14 -5.95 -18.97
CA ASP A 1016 -48.56 -5.39 -17.75
C ASP A 1016 -47.25 -4.67 -18.09
N ALA A 1017 -46.47 -5.24 -19.00
CA ALA A 1017 -45.25 -4.67 -19.55
C ALA A 1017 -45.48 -3.33 -20.27
N LEU A 1018 -46.56 -3.19 -21.04
CA LEU A 1018 -46.92 -1.93 -21.72
C LEU A 1018 -47.16 -0.80 -20.72
N THR A 1019 -47.87 -1.09 -19.63
CA THR A 1019 -48.16 -0.09 -18.60
C THR A 1019 -46.90 0.27 -17.81
N LEU A 1020 -46.04 -0.72 -17.52
CA LEU A 1020 -44.76 -0.48 -16.86
C LEU A 1020 -43.79 0.33 -17.74
N ALA A 1021 -43.80 0.11 -19.06
CA ALA A 1021 -42.99 0.87 -20.01
C ALA A 1021 -43.28 2.37 -19.96
N ALA A 1022 -44.54 2.77 -19.71
CA ALA A 1022 -44.90 4.18 -19.49
C ALA A 1022 -44.21 4.77 -18.25
N LEU A 1023 -44.17 4.02 -17.15
CA LEU A 1023 -43.50 4.44 -15.92
C LEU A 1023 -41.97 4.47 -16.10
N ALA A 1024 -41.41 3.45 -16.75
CA ALA A 1024 -39.98 3.40 -17.10
C ALA A 1024 -39.58 4.61 -17.95
N ALA A 1025 -40.37 4.96 -18.96
CA ALA A 1025 -40.14 6.14 -19.78
C ALA A 1025 -40.20 7.45 -18.97
N LYS A 1026 -41.18 7.58 -18.05
CA LYS A 1026 -41.34 8.77 -17.19
C LYS A 1026 -40.05 9.07 -16.44
N ILE A 1027 -39.46 8.04 -15.82
CA ILE A 1027 -38.24 8.18 -15.00
C ILE A 1027 -36.94 7.90 -15.76
N GLU A 1028 -37.00 7.76 -17.09
CA GLU A 1028 -35.83 7.60 -17.97
C GLU A 1028 -35.00 6.34 -17.67
N SER A 1029 -35.68 5.25 -17.31
CA SER A 1029 -35.09 3.98 -16.91
C SER A 1029 -35.37 2.86 -17.92
N SER A 1030 -34.59 1.78 -17.82
CA SER A 1030 -34.66 0.60 -18.67
C SER A 1030 -35.76 -0.39 -18.26
N LEU A 1031 -36.34 -1.06 -19.25
CA LEU A 1031 -37.29 -2.16 -19.07
C LEU A 1031 -36.67 -3.49 -19.55
N LEU A 1032 -36.28 -4.33 -18.59
CA LEU A 1032 -35.75 -5.66 -18.83
C LEU A 1032 -36.86 -6.72 -18.83
N LEU A 1033 -36.73 -7.72 -19.69
CA LEU A 1033 -37.72 -8.78 -19.82
C LEU A 1033 -37.29 -10.04 -19.05
N VAL A 1034 -38.23 -10.61 -18.29
CA VAL A 1034 -38.07 -11.87 -17.56
C VAL A 1034 -39.06 -12.94 -18.03
N ARG A 1035 -38.82 -14.21 -17.69
CA ARG A 1035 -39.82 -15.28 -17.85
C ARG A 1035 -40.69 -15.36 -16.62
N GLN A 1036 -41.83 -16.04 -16.74
CA GLN A 1036 -42.74 -16.26 -15.61
C GLN A 1036 -42.04 -16.82 -14.37
N ASN A 1037 -41.11 -17.79 -14.51
CA ASN A 1037 -40.53 -18.52 -13.39
C ASN A 1037 -39.00 -18.51 -13.34
N VAL A 1038 -38.34 -17.71 -14.17
CA VAL A 1038 -36.87 -17.68 -14.22
C VAL A 1038 -36.36 -16.33 -14.71
N VAL A 1039 -35.28 -15.84 -14.09
CA VAL A 1039 -34.47 -14.74 -14.62
C VAL A 1039 -33.54 -15.32 -15.69
N PRO A 1040 -33.64 -14.91 -16.97
CA PRO A 1040 -32.73 -15.39 -18.01
C PRO A 1040 -31.26 -15.08 -17.69
N ALA A 1041 -30.34 -15.97 -18.07
CA ALA A 1041 -28.90 -15.80 -17.82
C ALA A 1041 -28.35 -14.45 -18.34
N SER A 1042 -28.76 -14.03 -19.55
CA SER A 1042 -28.37 -12.73 -20.10
C SER A 1042 -28.74 -11.54 -19.20
N ILE A 1043 -29.84 -11.65 -18.45
CA ILE A 1043 -30.29 -10.62 -17.51
C ILE A 1043 -29.46 -10.69 -16.24
N SER A 1044 -29.24 -11.88 -15.68
CA SER A 1044 -28.43 -12.04 -14.47
C SER A 1044 -26.98 -11.61 -14.69
N ASP A 1045 -26.41 -11.94 -15.84
CA ASP A 1045 -25.04 -11.59 -16.21
C ASP A 1045 -24.92 -10.07 -16.36
N PHE A 1046 -25.88 -9.44 -17.05
CA PHE A 1046 -25.94 -8.00 -17.18
C PHE A 1046 -26.09 -7.28 -15.82
N LEU A 1047 -26.96 -7.78 -14.92
CA LEU A 1047 -27.13 -7.16 -13.61
C LEU A 1047 -25.87 -7.28 -12.72
N ALA A 1048 -25.05 -8.32 -12.91
CA ALA A 1048 -23.82 -8.50 -12.15
C ALA A 1048 -22.85 -7.32 -12.35
N ASP A 1049 -22.77 -6.78 -13.58
CA ASP A 1049 -21.90 -5.65 -13.91
C ASP A 1049 -22.31 -4.34 -13.21
N TYR A 1050 -23.56 -4.25 -12.75
CA TYR A 1050 -24.11 -3.04 -12.14
C TYR A 1050 -24.60 -3.24 -10.71
N GLN A 1051 -24.33 -4.40 -10.10
CA GLN A 1051 -24.83 -4.80 -8.79
C GLN A 1051 -24.70 -3.68 -7.74
N ALA A 1052 -23.52 -3.05 -7.66
CA ALA A 1052 -23.21 -2.00 -6.69
C ALA A 1052 -23.96 -0.67 -6.92
N LYS A 1053 -24.64 -0.50 -8.05
CA LYS A 1053 -25.31 0.75 -8.44
C LYS A 1053 -26.84 0.65 -8.40
N ILE A 1054 -27.39 -0.54 -8.18
CA ILE A 1054 -28.84 -0.76 -8.21
C ILE A 1054 -29.45 -0.44 -6.86
N SER A 1055 -30.33 0.57 -6.83
CA SER A 1055 -31.02 0.98 -5.59
C SER A 1055 -32.46 0.49 -5.54
N TYR A 1056 -33.14 0.44 -6.70
CA TYR A 1056 -34.55 0.08 -6.79
C TYR A 1056 -34.83 -0.84 -7.97
N MET A 1057 -35.62 -1.87 -7.73
CA MET A 1057 -36.15 -2.75 -8.77
C MET A 1057 -37.67 -2.81 -8.68
N PHE A 1058 -38.34 -2.69 -9.83
CA PHE A 1058 -39.79 -2.77 -9.93
C PHE A 1058 -40.20 -3.92 -10.85
N VAL A 1059 -41.17 -4.72 -10.44
CA VAL A 1059 -41.76 -5.80 -11.25
C VAL A 1059 -43.24 -5.50 -11.49
N ALA A 1060 -43.70 -5.57 -12.75
CA ALA A 1060 -45.12 -5.54 -13.05
C ALA A 1060 -45.74 -6.94 -13.23
N GLY A 1061 -46.95 -7.09 -12.69
CA GLY A 1061 -47.77 -8.29 -12.83
C GLY A 1061 -47.80 -9.14 -11.56
N GLY A 1062 -48.90 -9.88 -11.37
CA GLY A 1062 -49.05 -10.79 -10.25
C GLY A 1062 -48.20 -12.05 -10.39
N GLU A 1063 -48.24 -12.94 -9.39
CA GLU A 1063 -47.47 -14.19 -9.34
C GLU A 1063 -47.67 -15.08 -10.60
N ALA A 1064 -48.87 -15.04 -11.20
CA ALA A 1064 -49.16 -15.77 -12.42
C ALA A 1064 -48.45 -15.24 -13.68
N VAL A 1065 -47.91 -14.02 -13.64
CA VAL A 1065 -47.22 -13.35 -14.76
C VAL A 1065 -45.71 -13.31 -14.53
N VAL A 1066 -45.30 -12.98 -13.30
CA VAL A 1066 -43.93 -13.04 -12.80
C VAL A 1066 -43.98 -13.65 -11.40
N SER A 1067 -43.46 -14.85 -11.20
CA SER A 1067 -43.61 -15.56 -9.92
C SER A 1067 -42.74 -14.97 -8.82
N ASP A 1068 -43.05 -15.31 -7.57
CA ASP A 1068 -42.26 -14.86 -6.41
C ASP A 1068 -40.83 -15.41 -6.43
N ALA A 1069 -40.60 -16.55 -7.09
CA ALA A 1069 -39.24 -17.07 -7.30
C ALA A 1069 -38.38 -16.14 -8.17
N VAL A 1070 -38.99 -15.45 -9.16
CA VAL A 1070 -38.28 -14.45 -9.95
C VAL A 1070 -37.98 -13.20 -9.12
N VAL A 1071 -38.95 -12.75 -8.32
CA VAL A 1071 -38.75 -11.59 -7.42
C VAL A 1071 -37.62 -11.88 -6.42
N GLN A 1072 -37.61 -13.06 -5.78
CA GLN A 1072 -36.55 -13.48 -4.87
C GLN A 1072 -35.19 -13.60 -5.58
N ALA A 1073 -35.16 -14.09 -6.82
CA ALA A 1073 -33.93 -14.12 -7.60
C ALA A 1073 -33.42 -12.70 -7.91
N LEU A 1074 -34.32 -11.76 -8.25
CA LEU A 1074 -33.97 -10.35 -8.45
C LEU A 1074 -33.44 -9.70 -7.17
N GLU A 1075 -34.07 -9.96 -6.02
CA GLU A 1075 -33.58 -9.52 -4.71
C GLU A 1075 -32.18 -10.05 -4.41
N SER A 1076 -31.90 -11.32 -4.75
CA SER A 1076 -30.57 -11.91 -4.53
C SER A 1076 -29.46 -11.24 -5.35
N PHE A 1077 -29.79 -10.61 -6.50
CA PHE A 1077 -28.80 -9.84 -7.27
C PHE A 1077 -28.43 -8.50 -6.61
N MET A 1078 -29.21 -8.01 -5.65
CA MET A 1078 -28.82 -6.82 -4.87
C MET A 1078 -27.92 -7.16 -3.67
N LEU A 1079 -27.66 -8.44 -3.41
CA LEU A 1079 -26.80 -8.89 -2.31
C LEU A 1079 -25.34 -8.98 -2.77
N PRO A 1080 -24.37 -8.31 -2.11
CA PRO A 1080 -22.95 -8.46 -2.44
C PRO A 1080 -22.55 -9.94 -2.37
N LYS A 1081 -21.74 -10.39 -3.34
CA LYS A 1081 -21.28 -11.78 -3.44
C LYS A 1081 -20.28 -12.14 -2.36
#